data_AF-J2GZQ7-F1
#
_entry.id   AF-J2GZQ7-F1
#
_cell.length_a   1.000
_cell.length_b   1.000
_cell.length_c   1.000
_cell.angle_alpha   90.00
_cell.angle_beta   90.00
_cell.angle_gamma   90.00
#
_symmetry.space_group_name_H-M   'P 1'
#
loop_
_entity.id
_entity.type
_entity.pdbx_description
1 polymer ?
#
loop_
_entity_poly.entity_id
_entity_poly.type
_entity_poly.pdbx_seq_one_letter_code
_entity_poly.pdbx_strand_id
1 'polypeptide(L)'
;MRGLGDIFTTKGLVADRNNDGVADSLSVSFCFQTGIVVEGFIDFCARLGLETSELDLPTIRMEDSPMVASSTKSGEWLCTVCIEPSCDVDDASCTLDRGNNRIAFAGGSEESLSRLLRWMAAYWTDSAPATTSLGDIERIRCSLHEVQLYVCADASPVCQMAIPQYAQMNSHEGSPIVERPTPLDSLAELWTTAGFYQAGRTDLTSRTDVFFTGIHTAEAVMSAARFAARIGLASTGIHFPLTGEANRIAELTFSLHMNCEAPLASGVVEVIPDPKEKTTRVIQLSGGGQAIVAALDYFGTATSHRLGGTFGAWEESDEPKEKEFPLFIEKTWKDQGERNEIEQLFHEQLIAIVSQKETAGCLSSPLAVTAFLSEPKEIRRALERCWKSAITELLPDNDSTVHIHSAFKPGLCWIKETILPSLVRTGERVERILISFQREEREGGMELSHRWLQELYPVDQLLEKELGLSLSQVSFVMDENLPTTYQVEAWGVGLAHLGTWDLDVPVSTVPYADEQSRAYPTTSGLFFSYGTTKEQFLVPTDREKFWQFYTQQFLPELTEELLCKQNEPYQGNIPLFHSIEVIVTMSEQEERLDIDEETISSLEALHEDIYFYTLDYYAYLGERKTGVAWSSPGAVRPFVKVKPASSPVATIRVKEYKEEQAFSIKTTHLYFEAEQSAPVKARILRTNEKSTSIEERTLPYLLRNHHPDMGEWAELATHPSVHMWEVEKSFEGRPIFAVEVTAPQISKYVSTHKLSLYKPTILLETGHHPNEVSSMPAARELVAELITKKMDWLTRFNLVVIPFANPDGVALHQELVKDNPFWKHHAARYNAVGLEYTNHRFQPSVFGESRVVPQLFYRWLPDVIIDDHGIPSHEWTQPFAGYNSPPRFPVSYWMPISLFYGIGREMERSDYPHHAVALDTIQKAAEEGMRHHPRLWNKNKRFIERYIRYGHNWEPAIFPLPTDQDFLFYRWPTKPNRTSPSLLSRFPEWVTLDLITEAADETVAGGALRDCIETHKVFNRAVMKCVASSPRRVSRQYGQAHIRLSRMRPMRIGGGNHEDHFSNRV
;
A
#
# COMPACT_ATOMS: atom_id res chain seq x y z
N MET A 1 -39.19 -21.56 -7.18
CA MET A 1 -40.07 -20.37 -7.30
C MET A 1 -41.47 -20.73 -6.82
N ARG A 2 -42.06 -19.94 -5.91
CA ARG A 2 -43.46 -20.14 -5.48
C ARG A 2 -44.45 -19.44 -6.41
N GLY A 3 -44.15 -18.21 -6.83
CA GLY A 3 -44.89 -17.47 -7.84
C GLY A 3 -43.97 -16.52 -8.59
N LEU A 4 -44.48 -15.82 -9.61
CA LEU A 4 -43.72 -14.86 -10.41
C LEU A 4 -43.11 -13.72 -9.57
N GLY A 5 -43.58 -13.48 -8.34
CA GLY A 5 -42.93 -12.55 -7.40
C GLY A 5 -41.49 -12.94 -7.02
N ASP A 6 -41.14 -14.23 -7.07
CA ASP A 6 -39.79 -14.72 -6.76
C ASP A 6 -38.82 -14.61 -7.97
N ILE A 7 -39.27 -14.13 -9.15
CA ILE A 7 -38.55 -14.23 -10.43
C ILE A 7 -37.12 -13.67 -10.40
N PHE A 8 -36.91 -12.55 -9.73
CA PHE A 8 -35.63 -11.85 -9.61
C PHE A 8 -34.88 -12.16 -8.29
N THR A 9 -35.25 -13.25 -7.61
CA THR A 9 -34.68 -13.65 -6.31
C THR A 9 -33.94 -14.98 -6.41
N THR A 10 -33.17 -15.36 -5.38
CA THR A 10 -32.49 -16.66 -5.29
C THR A 10 -33.42 -17.87 -5.30
N LYS A 11 -34.74 -17.66 -5.16
CA LYS A 11 -35.78 -18.69 -5.31
C LYS A 11 -36.29 -18.83 -6.75
N GLY A 12 -35.86 -17.94 -7.64
CA GLY A 12 -36.32 -17.80 -9.02
C GLY A 12 -35.22 -18.01 -10.05
N LEU A 13 -34.96 -17.00 -10.88
CA LEU A 13 -34.06 -17.08 -12.03
C LEU A 13 -32.60 -16.77 -11.70
N VAL A 14 -32.32 -16.26 -10.50
CA VAL A 14 -30.96 -16.12 -9.97
C VAL A 14 -30.76 -17.14 -8.86
N ALA A 15 -29.52 -17.50 -8.55
CA ALA A 15 -29.18 -18.47 -7.52
C ALA A 15 -27.92 -18.05 -6.76
N ASP A 16 -27.82 -18.54 -5.52
CA ASP A 16 -26.64 -18.48 -4.64
C ASP A 16 -26.10 -19.91 -4.55
N ARG A 17 -25.03 -20.25 -5.29
CA ARG A 17 -24.47 -21.62 -5.31
C ARG A 17 -23.28 -21.77 -4.38
N ASN A 18 -22.60 -20.69 -4.01
CA ASN A 18 -21.52 -20.73 -3.03
C ASN A 18 -22.04 -20.65 -1.57
N ASN A 19 -23.35 -20.39 -1.39
CA ASN A 19 -24.07 -20.30 -0.12
C ASN A 19 -23.56 -19.19 0.82
N ASP A 20 -23.12 -18.07 0.25
CA ASP A 20 -22.66 -16.91 1.01
C ASP A 20 -23.76 -15.87 1.31
N GLY A 21 -24.98 -16.11 0.82
CA GLY A 21 -26.13 -15.23 0.95
C GLY A 21 -26.28 -14.20 -0.17
N VAL A 22 -25.46 -14.26 -1.21
CA VAL A 22 -25.46 -13.36 -2.37
C VAL A 22 -25.71 -14.16 -3.64
N ALA A 23 -26.56 -13.64 -4.54
CA ALA A 23 -26.82 -14.32 -5.81
C ALA A 23 -25.59 -14.22 -6.73
N ASP A 24 -25.04 -15.36 -7.12
CA ASP A 24 -23.74 -15.54 -7.80
C ASP A 24 -23.87 -16.34 -9.12
N SER A 25 -25.10 -16.64 -9.55
CA SER A 25 -25.35 -17.27 -10.84
C SER A 25 -26.76 -17.05 -11.36
N LEU A 26 -26.93 -17.33 -12.65
CA LEU A 26 -28.23 -17.49 -13.28
C LEU A 26 -28.67 -18.97 -13.19
N SER A 27 -29.97 -19.17 -13.01
CA SER A 27 -30.65 -20.47 -13.00
C SER A 27 -31.73 -20.51 -14.09
N VAL A 28 -31.38 -20.03 -15.28
CA VAL A 28 -32.33 -19.84 -16.38
C VAL A 28 -31.68 -20.02 -17.76
N SER A 29 -32.46 -20.62 -18.67
CA SER A 29 -32.19 -20.67 -20.10
C SER A 29 -33.37 -20.09 -20.88
N PHE A 30 -33.09 -19.47 -22.03
CA PHE A 30 -34.08 -18.81 -22.87
C PHE A 30 -34.23 -19.52 -24.21
N CYS A 31 -35.48 -19.65 -24.67
CA CYS A 31 -35.82 -20.16 -26.00
C CYS A 31 -36.77 -19.19 -26.69
N PHE A 32 -36.32 -18.60 -27.80
CA PHE A 32 -37.04 -17.60 -28.60
C PHE A 32 -37.58 -18.23 -29.87
N GLN A 33 -38.74 -17.76 -30.32
CA GLN A 33 -39.23 -18.09 -31.65
C GLN A 33 -38.28 -17.54 -32.71
N THR A 34 -37.93 -18.34 -33.72
CA THR A 34 -37.02 -17.90 -34.79
C THR A 34 -37.51 -16.62 -35.46
N GLY A 35 -36.63 -15.62 -35.57
CA GLY A 35 -36.85 -14.40 -36.35
C GLY A 35 -37.61 -13.26 -35.66
N ILE A 36 -38.06 -13.43 -34.42
CA ILE A 36 -38.77 -12.35 -33.69
C ILE A 36 -37.79 -11.32 -33.09
N VAL A 37 -38.15 -10.05 -33.12
CA VAL A 37 -37.36 -8.92 -32.61
C VAL A 37 -38.03 -8.31 -31.38
N VAL A 38 -37.72 -8.86 -30.20
CA VAL A 38 -38.31 -8.41 -28.92
C VAL A 38 -37.29 -7.59 -28.12
N GLU A 39 -37.21 -6.29 -28.38
CA GLU A 39 -36.23 -5.39 -27.74
C GLU A 39 -36.31 -5.40 -26.21
N GLY A 40 -37.51 -5.49 -25.63
CA GLY A 40 -37.69 -5.46 -24.17
C GLY A 40 -37.00 -6.61 -23.43
N PHE A 41 -36.55 -7.64 -24.15
CA PHE A 41 -35.72 -8.70 -23.59
C PHE A 41 -34.35 -8.21 -23.10
N ILE A 42 -33.81 -7.16 -23.73
CA ILE A 42 -32.55 -6.51 -23.34
C ILE A 42 -32.68 -5.94 -21.93
N ASP A 43 -33.79 -5.24 -21.65
CA ASP A 43 -34.13 -4.73 -20.32
C ASP A 43 -34.25 -5.86 -19.28
N PHE A 44 -34.96 -6.92 -19.63
CA PHE A 44 -35.15 -8.07 -18.74
C PHE A 44 -33.80 -8.71 -18.36
N CYS A 45 -32.90 -8.87 -19.33
CA CYS A 45 -31.55 -9.38 -19.09
C CYS A 45 -30.69 -8.41 -18.26
N ALA A 46 -30.79 -7.09 -18.49
CA ALA A 46 -30.14 -6.10 -17.63
C ALA A 46 -30.61 -6.22 -16.17
N ARG A 47 -31.90 -6.47 -15.94
CA ARG A 47 -32.42 -6.69 -14.59
C ARG A 47 -31.90 -7.98 -13.97
N LEU A 48 -31.81 -9.08 -14.71
CA LEU A 48 -31.18 -10.31 -14.22
C LEU A 48 -29.73 -10.07 -13.81
N GLY A 49 -28.98 -9.34 -14.65
CA GLY A 49 -27.62 -8.91 -14.34
C GLY A 49 -27.56 -8.10 -13.04
N LEU A 50 -28.46 -7.12 -12.86
CA LEU A 50 -28.55 -6.27 -11.67
C LEU A 50 -28.70 -7.07 -10.37
N GLU A 51 -29.43 -8.18 -10.41
CA GLU A 51 -29.76 -8.97 -9.21
C GLU A 51 -28.68 -9.99 -8.84
N THR A 52 -27.63 -10.15 -9.64
CA THR A 52 -26.49 -11.06 -9.39
C THR A 52 -25.17 -10.32 -9.18
N SER A 53 -24.28 -10.81 -8.30
CA SER A 53 -22.89 -10.37 -8.16
C SER A 53 -21.91 -11.11 -9.07
N GLU A 54 -22.29 -12.30 -9.53
CA GLU A 54 -21.55 -13.09 -10.51
C GLU A 54 -22.53 -13.75 -11.50
N LEU A 55 -22.13 -13.93 -12.76
CA LEU A 55 -22.93 -14.68 -13.73
C LEU A 55 -22.11 -15.26 -14.88
N ASP A 56 -22.59 -16.36 -15.43
CA ASP A 56 -22.32 -16.74 -16.83
C ASP A 56 -23.35 -16.05 -17.74
N LEU A 57 -22.98 -15.76 -18.98
CA LEU A 57 -23.90 -15.11 -19.91
C LEU A 57 -25.18 -15.93 -20.09
N PRO A 58 -26.35 -15.28 -20.20
CA PRO A 58 -27.61 -15.96 -20.44
C PRO A 58 -27.53 -16.91 -21.64
N THR A 59 -27.94 -18.17 -21.43
CA THR A 59 -28.04 -19.14 -22.51
C THR A 59 -29.31 -18.86 -23.29
N ILE A 60 -29.18 -18.45 -24.55
CA ILE A 60 -30.32 -18.06 -25.40
C ILE A 60 -30.26 -18.85 -26.70
N ARG A 61 -31.38 -19.51 -27.04
CA ARG A 61 -31.57 -20.31 -28.27
C ARG A 61 -32.74 -19.77 -29.08
N MET A 62 -32.70 -19.96 -30.38
CA MET A 62 -33.82 -19.69 -31.29
C MET A 62 -34.33 -21.02 -31.86
N GLU A 63 -35.63 -21.27 -31.78
CA GLU A 63 -36.30 -22.46 -32.29
C GLU A 63 -37.66 -22.07 -32.90
N ASP A 64 -38.14 -22.80 -33.90
CA ASP A 64 -39.43 -22.49 -34.54
C ASP A 64 -40.62 -22.75 -33.59
N SER A 65 -40.46 -23.61 -32.59
CA SER A 65 -41.51 -23.97 -31.62
C SER A 65 -41.00 -23.99 -30.18
N PRO A 66 -40.78 -22.81 -29.56
CA PRO A 66 -40.19 -22.70 -28.22
C PRO A 66 -40.97 -23.42 -27.11
N MET A 67 -42.29 -23.55 -27.26
CA MET A 67 -43.16 -24.22 -26.29
C MET A 67 -42.83 -25.70 -26.07
N VAL A 68 -42.17 -26.35 -27.03
CA VAL A 68 -41.81 -27.78 -26.95
C VAL A 68 -40.33 -27.97 -26.54
N ALA A 69 -39.55 -26.89 -26.47
CA ALA A 69 -38.15 -26.94 -26.09
C ALA A 69 -37.95 -27.49 -24.67
N SER A 70 -36.85 -28.21 -24.43
CA SER A 70 -36.44 -28.66 -23.09
C SER A 70 -35.37 -27.73 -22.52
N SER A 71 -35.23 -27.67 -21.19
CA SER A 71 -34.12 -26.93 -20.57
C SER A 71 -32.77 -27.49 -21.02
N THR A 72 -31.74 -26.63 -21.03
CA THR A 72 -30.37 -27.02 -21.39
C THR A 72 -29.65 -27.76 -20.27
N LYS A 73 -30.05 -27.53 -19.02
CA LYS A 73 -29.50 -28.19 -17.83
C LYS A 73 -30.63 -28.63 -16.90
N SER A 74 -30.38 -29.69 -16.15
CA SER A 74 -31.32 -30.20 -15.16
C SER A 74 -31.44 -29.20 -13.99
N GLY A 75 -32.67 -28.89 -13.58
CA GLY A 75 -32.96 -27.99 -12.45
C GLY A 75 -33.00 -26.49 -12.77
N GLU A 76 -32.59 -26.06 -13.97
CA GLU A 76 -32.74 -24.66 -14.41
C GLU A 76 -34.16 -24.35 -14.90
N TRP A 77 -34.56 -23.09 -14.79
CA TRP A 77 -35.80 -22.59 -15.39
C TRP A 77 -35.66 -22.46 -16.91
N LEU A 78 -36.72 -22.80 -17.64
CA LEU A 78 -36.84 -22.53 -19.07
C LEU A 78 -37.81 -21.38 -19.30
N CYS A 79 -37.30 -20.26 -19.79
CA CYS A 79 -38.09 -19.12 -20.24
C CYS A 79 -38.30 -19.20 -21.75
N THR A 80 -39.55 -19.29 -22.19
CA THR A 80 -39.88 -19.34 -23.62
C THR A 80 -40.55 -18.05 -24.06
N VAL A 81 -40.16 -17.51 -25.22
CA VAL A 81 -40.69 -16.26 -25.77
C VAL A 81 -41.18 -16.49 -27.19
N CYS A 82 -42.48 -16.29 -27.44
CA CYS A 82 -43.09 -16.51 -28.76
C CYS A 82 -44.25 -15.57 -29.05
N ILE A 83 -44.53 -15.39 -30.33
CA ILE A 83 -45.75 -14.73 -30.82
C ILE A 83 -46.82 -15.81 -30.98
N GLU A 84 -47.93 -15.65 -30.27
CA GLU A 84 -49.08 -16.54 -30.39
C GLU A 84 -50.17 -15.86 -31.21
N PRO A 85 -50.54 -16.39 -32.40
CA PRO A 85 -51.57 -15.80 -33.25
C PRO A 85 -52.96 -15.70 -32.60
N SER A 86 -53.19 -16.44 -31.52
CA SER A 86 -54.43 -16.42 -30.73
C SER A 86 -54.50 -15.26 -29.73
N CYS A 87 -53.40 -14.56 -29.47
CA CYS A 87 -53.35 -13.40 -28.58
C CYS A 87 -53.72 -12.12 -29.33
N ASP A 88 -54.32 -11.16 -28.63
CA ASP A 88 -54.53 -9.82 -29.17
C ASP A 88 -53.17 -9.17 -29.48
N VAL A 89 -53.09 -8.41 -30.57
CA VAL A 89 -51.86 -7.76 -31.07
C VAL A 89 -51.22 -6.88 -30.00
N ASP A 90 -52.05 -6.28 -29.16
CA ASP A 90 -51.64 -5.40 -28.07
C ASP A 90 -51.46 -6.09 -26.71
N ASP A 91 -51.68 -7.40 -26.64
CA ASP A 91 -51.61 -8.13 -25.38
C ASP A 91 -50.42 -9.11 -25.36
N ALA A 92 -49.73 -9.11 -24.23
CA ALA A 92 -48.75 -10.13 -23.87
C ALA A 92 -49.02 -10.68 -22.47
N SER A 93 -48.60 -11.91 -22.20
CA SER A 93 -48.65 -12.49 -20.87
C SER A 93 -47.43 -13.32 -20.53
N CYS A 94 -47.08 -13.34 -19.25
CA CYS A 94 -46.08 -14.18 -18.62
C CYS A 94 -46.80 -15.18 -17.71
N THR A 95 -46.62 -16.48 -17.95
CA THR A 95 -47.29 -17.56 -17.21
C THR A 95 -46.26 -18.51 -16.61
N LEU A 96 -46.46 -18.88 -15.34
CA LEU A 96 -45.62 -19.81 -14.59
C LEU A 96 -46.20 -21.23 -14.64
N ASP A 97 -45.41 -22.18 -15.12
CA ASP A 97 -45.65 -23.62 -14.98
C ASP A 97 -44.61 -24.22 -14.02
N ARG A 98 -45.03 -24.35 -12.75
CA ARG A 98 -44.18 -24.87 -11.68
C ARG A 98 -43.81 -26.34 -11.89
N GLY A 99 -44.68 -27.14 -12.53
CA GLY A 99 -44.49 -28.57 -12.69
C GLY A 99 -43.33 -28.92 -13.62
N ASN A 100 -43.07 -28.04 -14.60
CA ASN A 100 -42.03 -28.23 -15.60
C ASN A 100 -40.88 -27.21 -15.49
N ASN A 101 -40.79 -26.44 -14.38
CA ASN A 101 -39.86 -25.32 -14.22
C ASN A 101 -39.84 -24.37 -15.44
N ARG A 102 -41.02 -23.99 -15.93
CA ARG A 102 -41.16 -23.20 -17.16
C ARG A 102 -41.85 -21.87 -16.91
N ILE A 103 -41.39 -20.84 -17.60
CA ILE A 103 -42.04 -19.53 -17.69
C ILE A 103 -42.30 -19.22 -19.15
N ALA A 104 -43.55 -18.99 -19.51
CA ALA A 104 -43.96 -18.72 -20.89
C ALA A 104 -44.34 -17.25 -21.08
N PHE A 105 -43.61 -16.55 -21.95
CA PHE A 105 -43.93 -15.23 -22.47
C PHE A 105 -44.57 -15.39 -23.85
N ALA A 106 -45.87 -15.08 -23.93
CA ALA A 106 -46.65 -15.16 -25.16
C ALA A 106 -47.36 -13.83 -25.41
N GLY A 107 -47.29 -13.30 -26.63
CA GLY A 107 -48.01 -12.07 -27.02
C GLY A 107 -48.45 -12.08 -28.46
N GLY A 108 -49.35 -11.16 -28.83
CA GLY A 108 -49.85 -11.04 -30.20
C GLY A 108 -48.91 -10.27 -31.14
N SER A 109 -47.91 -9.57 -30.61
CA SER A 109 -46.87 -8.87 -31.38
C SER A 109 -45.53 -8.75 -30.63
N GLU A 110 -44.46 -8.45 -31.37
CA GLU A 110 -43.13 -8.13 -30.81
C GLU A 110 -43.15 -6.95 -29.83
N GLU A 111 -43.94 -5.92 -30.12
CA GLU A 111 -44.06 -4.74 -29.28
C GLU A 111 -44.84 -5.03 -28.00
N SER A 112 -45.91 -5.84 -28.06
CA SER A 112 -46.64 -6.26 -26.84
C SER A 112 -45.74 -7.03 -25.87
N LEU A 113 -44.89 -7.94 -26.39
CA LEU A 113 -43.89 -8.67 -25.61
C LEU A 113 -42.81 -7.73 -25.05
N SER A 114 -42.31 -6.82 -25.87
CA SER A 114 -41.31 -5.83 -25.45
C SER A 114 -41.84 -4.94 -24.33
N ARG A 115 -43.09 -4.49 -24.42
CA ARG A 115 -43.78 -3.71 -23.37
C ARG A 115 -43.88 -4.49 -22.06
N LEU A 116 -44.28 -5.77 -22.10
CA LEU A 116 -44.34 -6.62 -20.90
C LEU A 116 -42.94 -6.79 -20.26
N LEU A 117 -41.92 -7.12 -21.05
CA LEU A 117 -40.57 -7.36 -20.54
C LEU A 117 -39.92 -6.09 -19.98
N ARG A 118 -40.08 -4.93 -20.64
CA ARG A 118 -39.64 -3.62 -20.11
C ARG A 118 -40.34 -3.31 -18.79
N TRP A 119 -41.66 -3.52 -18.72
CA TRP A 119 -42.41 -3.29 -17.48
C TRP A 119 -41.94 -4.21 -16.36
N MET A 120 -41.72 -5.50 -16.64
CA MET A 120 -41.21 -6.45 -15.64
C MET A 120 -39.80 -6.06 -15.17
N ALA A 121 -38.91 -5.65 -16.08
CA ALA A 121 -37.56 -5.24 -15.71
C ALA A 121 -37.54 -4.01 -14.78
N ALA A 122 -38.37 -3.01 -15.08
CA ALA A 122 -38.39 -1.72 -14.38
C ALA A 122 -39.24 -1.71 -13.10
N TYR A 123 -40.39 -2.38 -13.10
CA TYR A 123 -41.43 -2.17 -12.08
C TYR A 123 -41.80 -3.43 -11.30
N TRP A 124 -41.45 -4.63 -11.76
CA TRP A 124 -41.80 -5.85 -11.03
C TRP A 124 -40.90 -6.05 -9.81
N THR A 125 -41.51 -6.20 -8.64
CA THR A 125 -40.81 -6.36 -7.36
C THR A 125 -41.47 -7.42 -6.49
N ASP A 126 -40.66 -8.08 -5.66
CA ASP A 126 -41.09 -8.99 -4.59
C ASP A 126 -41.65 -8.27 -3.35
N SER A 127 -41.52 -6.94 -3.32
CA SER A 127 -41.60 -6.10 -2.13
C SER A 127 -42.65 -4.98 -2.20
N ALA A 128 -43.45 -4.92 -3.28
CA ALA A 128 -44.62 -4.06 -3.28
C ALA A 128 -45.60 -4.52 -2.18
N PRO A 129 -46.04 -3.66 -1.25
CA PRO A 129 -47.02 -4.01 -0.21
C PRO A 129 -48.33 -4.57 -0.81
N ALA A 130 -48.62 -4.16 -2.05
CA ALA A 130 -49.74 -4.65 -2.83
C ALA A 130 -49.56 -6.10 -3.32
N THR A 131 -48.36 -6.61 -3.62
CA THR A 131 -48.16 -7.95 -4.19
C THR A 131 -48.00 -9.05 -3.16
N THR A 132 -47.42 -8.74 -1.99
CA THR A 132 -47.24 -9.69 -0.88
C THR A 132 -48.55 -10.14 -0.23
N SER A 133 -49.62 -9.36 -0.37
CA SER A 133 -50.96 -9.69 0.11
C SER A 133 -51.85 -10.40 -0.92
N LEU A 134 -51.41 -10.50 -2.19
CA LEU A 134 -52.21 -11.02 -3.30
C LEU A 134 -52.09 -12.54 -3.52
N GLY A 135 -51.12 -13.23 -2.89
CA GLY A 135 -50.87 -14.66 -3.08
C GLY A 135 -49.78 -14.97 -4.14
N ASP A 136 -49.56 -16.25 -4.43
CA ASP A 136 -48.57 -16.70 -5.43
C ASP A 136 -49.04 -16.36 -6.85
N ILE A 137 -48.59 -15.23 -7.41
CA ILE A 137 -48.92 -14.83 -8.78
C ILE A 137 -48.40 -15.88 -9.76
N GLU A 138 -49.29 -16.45 -10.59
CA GLU A 138 -48.93 -17.45 -11.61
C GLU A 138 -49.00 -16.87 -13.02
N ARG A 139 -49.73 -15.77 -13.23
CA ARG A 139 -49.83 -15.12 -14.54
C ARG A 139 -49.86 -13.60 -14.42
N ILE A 140 -49.15 -12.94 -15.34
CA ILE A 140 -49.14 -11.47 -15.54
C ILE A 140 -49.60 -11.23 -16.98
N ARG A 141 -50.65 -10.44 -17.20
CA ARG A 141 -51.08 -9.99 -18.54
C ARG A 141 -50.82 -8.49 -18.67
N CYS A 142 -50.25 -8.05 -19.78
CA CYS A 142 -49.93 -6.66 -20.06
C CYS A 142 -50.62 -6.28 -21.38
N SER A 143 -51.51 -5.28 -21.32
CA SER A 143 -52.16 -4.67 -22.48
C SER A 143 -51.52 -3.32 -22.80
N LEU A 144 -52.13 -2.48 -23.63
CA LEU A 144 -51.63 -1.13 -23.95
C LEU A 144 -51.54 -0.19 -22.74
N HIS A 145 -52.51 -0.27 -21.81
CA HIS A 145 -52.68 0.74 -20.75
C HIS A 145 -52.64 0.15 -19.35
N GLU A 146 -52.70 -1.18 -19.20
CA GLU A 146 -52.78 -1.82 -17.90
C GLU A 146 -52.03 -3.16 -17.83
N VAL A 147 -51.60 -3.50 -16.62
CA VAL A 147 -51.08 -4.81 -16.23
C VAL A 147 -52.03 -5.47 -15.24
N GLN A 148 -52.37 -6.71 -15.50
CA GLN A 148 -53.30 -7.52 -14.72
C GLN A 148 -52.57 -8.73 -14.11
N LEU A 149 -52.76 -8.98 -12.82
CA LEU A 149 -52.12 -10.07 -12.08
C LEU A 149 -53.13 -11.16 -11.74
N TYR A 150 -52.73 -12.44 -11.75
CA TYR A 150 -53.59 -13.59 -11.48
C TYR A 150 -52.93 -14.61 -10.54
N VAL A 151 -53.71 -15.18 -9.63
CA VAL A 151 -53.36 -16.33 -8.80
C VAL A 151 -54.21 -17.50 -9.28
N CYS A 152 -53.59 -18.62 -9.68
CA CYS A 152 -54.26 -19.74 -10.37
C CYS A 152 -54.80 -19.35 -11.77
N ALA A 153 -55.14 -20.33 -12.60
CA ALA A 153 -55.77 -20.13 -13.91
C ALA A 153 -57.25 -19.67 -13.80
N ASP A 154 -57.55 -18.78 -12.85
CA ASP A 154 -58.88 -18.20 -12.63
C ASP A 154 -59.17 -17.09 -13.66
N ALA A 155 -60.47 -16.88 -13.96
CA ALA A 155 -60.91 -16.00 -15.04
C ALA A 155 -60.84 -14.49 -14.74
N SER A 156 -60.53 -14.06 -13.50
CA SER A 156 -60.55 -12.64 -13.09
C SER A 156 -59.24 -12.23 -12.41
N PRO A 157 -58.71 -11.03 -12.72
CA PRO A 157 -57.44 -10.57 -12.16
C PRO A 157 -57.58 -10.21 -10.68
N VAL A 158 -56.58 -10.60 -9.88
CA VAL A 158 -56.49 -10.25 -8.45
C VAL A 158 -56.03 -8.81 -8.25
N CYS A 159 -55.38 -8.22 -9.26
CA CYS A 159 -54.95 -6.83 -9.25
C CYS A 159 -54.84 -6.29 -10.68
N GLN A 160 -55.16 -5.01 -10.87
CA GLN A 160 -54.98 -4.28 -12.12
C GLN A 160 -54.23 -2.98 -11.82
N MET A 161 -53.23 -2.68 -12.64
CA MET A 161 -52.33 -1.55 -12.49
C MET A 161 -52.24 -0.79 -13.81
N ALA A 162 -52.29 0.53 -13.81
CA ALA A 162 -52.01 1.30 -15.02
C ALA A 162 -50.53 1.17 -15.40
N ILE A 163 -50.24 1.01 -16.69
CA ILE A 163 -48.87 1.11 -17.21
C ILE A 163 -48.49 2.58 -17.18
N PRO A 164 -47.38 2.95 -16.52
CA PRO A 164 -46.86 4.31 -16.62
C PRO A 164 -46.65 4.66 -18.10
N GLN A 165 -47.35 5.68 -18.61
CA GLN A 165 -47.14 6.13 -19.98
C GLN A 165 -45.71 6.68 -20.09
N TYR A 166 -44.91 6.11 -20.98
CA TYR A 166 -43.54 6.56 -21.26
C TYR A 166 -43.46 7.95 -21.93
N ALA A 167 -44.60 8.65 -22.07
CA ALA A 167 -44.74 9.87 -22.86
C ALA A 167 -44.43 11.14 -22.04
N GLN A 168 -43.44 11.90 -22.52
CA GLN A 168 -43.06 13.27 -22.16
C GLN A 168 -42.49 13.48 -20.74
N MET A 169 -41.34 12.86 -20.45
CA MET A 169 -40.44 13.42 -19.43
C MET A 169 -39.69 14.60 -20.04
N ASN A 170 -40.23 15.80 -19.85
CA ASN A 170 -39.43 17.01 -19.87
C ASN A 170 -38.29 16.86 -18.86
N SER A 171 -37.11 17.26 -19.31
CA SER A 171 -35.89 17.36 -18.53
C SER A 171 -36.10 18.14 -17.23
N HIS A 172 -35.43 17.66 -16.19
CA HIS A 172 -35.14 18.38 -14.94
C HIS A 172 -36.33 18.73 -14.03
N GLU A 173 -36.80 17.77 -13.24
CA GLU A 173 -37.32 18.07 -11.89
C GLU A 173 -36.39 17.50 -10.82
N GLY A 174 -35.59 18.39 -10.22
CA GLY A 174 -35.36 18.41 -8.77
C GLY A 174 -34.59 17.28 -8.10
N SER A 175 -33.87 16.40 -8.79
CA SER A 175 -32.83 15.60 -8.11
C SER A 175 -31.62 16.49 -7.82
N PRO A 176 -31.05 16.44 -6.59
CA PRO A 176 -29.82 17.17 -6.31
C PRO A 176 -28.79 16.79 -7.36
N ILE A 177 -28.01 17.77 -7.82
CA ILE A 177 -26.97 17.62 -8.85
C ILE A 177 -26.06 16.46 -8.40
N VAL A 178 -26.32 15.26 -8.91
CA VAL A 178 -25.34 14.19 -8.91
C VAL A 178 -24.34 14.66 -9.94
N GLU A 179 -23.09 14.93 -9.52
CA GLU A 179 -22.00 15.20 -10.45
C GLU A 179 -22.02 14.10 -11.51
N ARG A 180 -22.37 14.46 -12.74
CA ARG A 180 -22.38 13.49 -13.84
C ARG A 180 -20.93 13.00 -14.01
N PRO A 181 -20.73 11.69 -14.22
CA PRO A 181 -19.40 11.15 -14.40
C PRO A 181 -18.68 11.85 -15.56
N THR A 182 -17.35 11.93 -15.47
CA THR A 182 -16.52 12.43 -16.57
C THR A 182 -16.90 11.69 -17.85
N PRO A 183 -17.22 12.39 -18.95
CA PRO A 183 -17.65 11.73 -20.17
C PRO A 183 -16.62 10.73 -20.69
N LEU A 184 -17.08 9.56 -21.19
CA LEU A 184 -16.22 8.55 -21.83
C LEU A 184 -15.43 9.17 -23.00
N ASP A 185 -14.12 9.17 -22.90
CA ASP A 185 -13.24 9.82 -23.89
C ASP A 185 -12.35 8.81 -24.65
N SER A 186 -12.27 7.56 -24.16
CA SER A 186 -11.65 6.43 -24.84
C SER A 186 -12.58 5.22 -24.84
N LEU A 187 -12.67 4.50 -25.96
CA LEU A 187 -13.41 3.23 -26.03
C LEU A 187 -12.83 2.17 -25.09
N ALA A 188 -11.54 2.26 -24.72
CA ALA A 188 -10.93 1.34 -23.77
C ALA A 188 -11.43 1.54 -22.32
N GLU A 189 -12.02 2.70 -22.01
CA GLU A 189 -12.63 2.98 -20.70
C GLU A 189 -13.99 2.27 -20.51
N LEU A 190 -14.55 1.67 -21.57
CA LEU A 190 -15.82 0.92 -21.48
C LEU A 190 -15.71 -0.26 -20.52
N TRP A 191 -14.58 -0.97 -20.55
CA TRP A 191 -14.31 -2.10 -19.67
C TRP A 191 -12.95 -1.92 -19.02
N THR A 192 -12.97 -1.49 -17.77
CA THR A 192 -11.76 -1.36 -16.94
C THR A 192 -11.66 -2.50 -15.94
N THR A 193 -10.63 -2.48 -15.09
CA THR A 193 -10.56 -3.36 -13.93
C THR A 193 -11.70 -3.10 -12.95
N ALA A 194 -12.38 -1.94 -12.93
CA ALA A 194 -13.56 -1.73 -12.10
C ALA A 194 -14.87 -2.30 -12.72
N GLY A 195 -14.84 -2.73 -13.98
CA GLY A 195 -16.01 -3.21 -14.72
C GLY A 195 -16.50 -2.23 -15.79
N PHE A 196 -17.76 -2.38 -16.19
CA PHE A 196 -18.35 -1.62 -17.30
C PHE A 196 -18.61 -0.16 -16.90
N TYR A 197 -17.94 0.80 -17.55
CA TYR A 197 -18.15 2.24 -17.36
C TYR A 197 -18.12 2.70 -15.88
N GLN A 198 -17.30 2.01 -15.07
CA GLN A 198 -17.14 2.26 -13.63
C GLN A 198 -15.88 3.06 -13.27
N ALA A 199 -15.05 3.42 -14.25
CA ALA A 199 -13.79 4.11 -14.01
C ALA A 199 -14.02 5.45 -13.29
N GLY A 200 -13.35 5.65 -12.15
CA GLY A 200 -13.44 6.90 -11.38
C GLY A 200 -14.74 7.10 -10.59
N ARG A 201 -15.72 6.19 -10.67
CA ARG A 201 -16.96 6.28 -9.89
C ARG A 201 -16.70 5.86 -8.45
N THR A 202 -16.92 6.78 -7.50
CA THR A 202 -16.90 6.48 -6.05
C THR A 202 -18.29 6.18 -5.52
N ASP A 203 -19.32 6.67 -6.20
CA ASP A 203 -20.70 6.42 -5.83
C ASP A 203 -21.21 5.13 -6.46
N LEU A 204 -21.18 4.02 -5.68
CA LEU A 204 -21.90 2.77 -6.00
C LEU A 204 -23.41 2.96 -6.14
N THR A 205 -23.92 4.17 -5.99
CA THR A 205 -25.35 4.43 -6.05
C THR A 205 -25.73 5.36 -7.19
N SER A 206 -24.74 5.78 -8.00
CA SER A 206 -24.94 6.40 -9.29
C SER A 206 -25.68 5.43 -10.23
N ARG A 207 -26.60 5.95 -11.02
CA ARG A 207 -27.47 5.15 -11.90
C ARG A 207 -26.69 4.91 -13.19
N THR A 208 -26.29 3.67 -13.47
CA THR A 208 -25.80 3.33 -14.81
C THR A 208 -26.92 3.58 -15.79
N ASP A 209 -26.72 4.56 -16.65
CA ASP A 209 -27.70 4.97 -17.63
C ASP A 209 -27.21 4.66 -19.04
N VAL A 210 -27.66 3.52 -19.56
CA VAL A 210 -27.35 3.07 -20.92
C VAL A 210 -28.62 3.01 -21.74
N PHE A 211 -28.51 3.33 -23.02
CA PHE A 211 -29.60 3.18 -23.98
C PHE A 211 -29.12 2.49 -25.25
N PHE A 212 -29.96 1.63 -25.82
CA PHE A 212 -29.73 0.98 -27.11
C PHE A 212 -30.76 1.48 -28.13
N THR A 213 -30.29 1.80 -29.34
CA THR A 213 -31.13 2.22 -30.46
C THR A 213 -30.65 1.62 -31.78
N GLY A 214 -31.56 1.49 -32.75
CA GLY A 214 -31.24 0.93 -34.08
C GLY A 214 -31.13 -0.60 -34.11
N ILE A 215 -31.76 -1.30 -33.16
CA ILE A 215 -31.78 -2.78 -33.13
C ILE A 215 -32.94 -3.28 -33.99
N HIS A 216 -32.62 -3.96 -35.10
CA HIS A 216 -33.62 -4.37 -36.09
C HIS A 216 -33.58 -5.86 -36.46
N THR A 217 -32.68 -6.65 -35.87
CA THR A 217 -32.54 -8.08 -36.16
C THR A 217 -32.60 -8.92 -34.88
N ALA A 218 -33.08 -10.15 -35.01
CA ALA A 218 -33.18 -11.08 -33.88
C ALA A 218 -31.79 -11.37 -33.28
N GLU A 219 -30.76 -11.56 -34.10
CA GLU A 219 -29.40 -11.80 -33.60
C GLU A 219 -28.87 -10.62 -32.79
N ALA A 220 -29.10 -9.39 -33.24
CA ALA A 220 -28.66 -8.19 -32.52
C ALA A 220 -29.38 -8.05 -31.17
N VAL A 221 -30.67 -8.38 -31.07
CA VAL A 221 -31.39 -8.43 -29.78
C VAL A 221 -30.74 -9.45 -28.85
N MET A 222 -30.39 -10.65 -29.32
CA MET A 222 -29.79 -11.68 -28.48
C MET A 222 -28.40 -11.28 -27.96
N SER A 223 -27.55 -10.72 -28.82
CA SER A 223 -26.22 -10.25 -28.43
C SER A 223 -26.29 -9.03 -27.51
N ALA A 224 -27.18 -8.07 -27.80
CA ALA A 224 -27.45 -6.93 -26.92
C ALA A 224 -28.01 -7.37 -25.56
N ALA A 225 -28.84 -8.41 -25.50
CA ALA A 225 -29.38 -8.93 -24.24
C ALA A 225 -28.28 -9.56 -23.35
N ARG A 226 -27.33 -10.32 -23.93
CA ARG A 226 -26.16 -10.83 -23.20
C ARG A 226 -25.29 -9.69 -22.69
N PHE A 227 -25.07 -8.67 -23.52
CA PHE A 227 -24.31 -7.49 -23.13
C PHE A 227 -25.04 -6.68 -22.03
N ALA A 228 -26.35 -6.52 -22.12
CA ALA A 228 -27.17 -5.85 -21.11
C ALA A 228 -27.14 -6.59 -19.76
N ALA A 229 -27.13 -7.93 -19.75
CA ALA A 229 -26.90 -8.70 -18.51
C ALA A 229 -25.54 -8.37 -17.88
N ARG A 230 -24.49 -8.15 -18.68
CA ARG A 230 -23.16 -7.75 -18.21
C ARG A 230 -23.11 -6.31 -17.72
N ILE A 231 -23.82 -5.38 -18.38
CA ILE A 231 -24.02 -4.02 -17.89
C ILE A 231 -24.70 -4.07 -16.53
N GLY A 232 -25.75 -4.88 -16.39
CA GLY A 232 -26.46 -5.02 -15.13
C GLY A 232 -25.63 -5.66 -14.03
N LEU A 233 -24.81 -6.66 -14.35
CA LEU A 233 -23.83 -7.25 -13.43
C LEU A 233 -22.87 -6.18 -12.88
N ALA A 234 -22.33 -5.34 -13.77
CA ALA A 234 -21.39 -4.29 -13.43
C ALA A 234 -22.03 -3.07 -12.75
N SER A 235 -23.36 -3.05 -12.58
CA SER A 235 -24.10 -1.91 -12.05
C SER A 235 -24.72 -2.23 -10.70
N THR A 236 -24.59 -1.31 -9.77
CA THR A 236 -25.28 -1.33 -8.46
C THR A 236 -26.59 -0.51 -8.50
N GLY A 237 -26.82 0.24 -9.56
CA GLY A 237 -28.13 0.79 -9.93
C GLY A 237 -28.24 1.03 -11.44
N ILE A 238 -29.44 0.87 -12.01
CA ILE A 238 -29.70 0.98 -13.45
C ILE A 238 -30.93 1.86 -13.69
N HIS A 239 -30.85 2.71 -14.72
CA HIS A 239 -32.01 3.40 -15.26
C HIS A 239 -32.71 2.54 -16.34
N PHE A 240 -34.01 2.33 -16.20
CA PHE A 240 -34.86 1.63 -17.16
C PHE A 240 -35.84 2.60 -17.85
N PRO A 241 -36.28 2.31 -19.08
CA PRO A 241 -35.83 1.22 -19.93
C PRO A 241 -34.48 1.54 -20.61
N LEU A 242 -33.76 0.50 -21.01
CA LEU A 242 -32.55 0.55 -21.84
C LEU A 242 -32.91 0.56 -23.33
N THR A 243 -34.15 0.25 -23.71
CA THR A 243 -34.64 0.20 -25.11
C THR A 243 -35.92 1.03 -25.29
N GLY A 244 -36.34 1.29 -26.54
CA GLY A 244 -37.55 2.06 -26.86
C GLY A 244 -37.29 3.26 -27.76
N GLU A 245 -38.10 4.32 -27.64
CA GLU A 245 -38.08 5.43 -28.60
C GLU A 245 -36.78 6.27 -28.57
N ALA A 246 -36.26 6.58 -29.76
CA ALA A 246 -34.94 7.17 -30.04
C ALA A 246 -34.68 8.60 -29.50
N ASN A 247 -35.61 9.20 -28.75
CA ASN A 247 -35.48 10.56 -28.26
C ASN A 247 -34.90 10.71 -26.84
N ARG A 248 -34.70 9.60 -26.12
CA ARG A 248 -34.09 9.57 -24.79
C ARG A 248 -32.61 9.97 -24.86
N ILE A 249 -32.17 10.82 -23.93
CA ILE A 249 -30.76 11.16 -23.72
C ILE A 249 -30.30 10.38 -22.48
N ALA A 250 -29.39 9.42 -22.68
CA ALA A 250 -28.77 8.63 -21.63
C ALA A 250 -27.31 9.06 -21.43
N GLU A 251 -26.67 8.65 -20.33
CA GLU A 251 -25.22 8.89 -20.14
C GLU A 251 -24.40 8.27 -21.29
N LEU A 252 -24.79 7.07 -21.72
CA LEU A 252 -24.15 6.33 -22.80
C LEU A 252 -25.17 5.66 -23.73
N THR A 253 -25.18 6.03 -25.00
CA THR A 253 -26.09 5.46 -26.01
C THR A 253 -25.32 4.57 -26.99
N PHE A 254 -25.71 3.31 -27.14
CA PHE A 254 -25.25 2.43 -28.22
C PHE A 254 -26.19 2.57 -29.43
N SER A 255 -25.69 3.19 -30.50
CA SER A 255 -26.45 3.44 -31.73
C SER A 255 -25.98 2.53 -32.85
N LEU A 256 -26.85 1.64 -33.32
CA LEU A 256 -26.54 0.66 -34.36
C LEU A 256 -27.01 1.19 -35.73
N HIS A 257 -26.08 1.34 -36.67
CA HIS A 257 -26.33 1.76 -38.04
C HIS A 257 -25.94 0.62 -39.01
N MET A 258 -26.87 -0.31 -39.20
CA MET A 258 -26.71 -1.42 -40.14
C MET A 258 -26.96 -0.91 -41.56
N ASN A 259 -25.92 -0.92 -42.41
CA ASN A 259 -26.05 -0.48 -43.80
C ASN A 259 -26.09 -1.69 -44.74
N CYS A 260 -27.17 -1.84 -45.50
CA CYS A 260 -27.34 -2.93 -46.47
C CYS A 260 -26.35 -2.84 -47.66
N GLU A 261 -25.76 -1.67 -47.90
CA GLU A 261 -24.82 -1.41 -49.01
C GLU A 261 -23.33 -1.51 -48.62
N ALA A 262 -23.01 -1.56 -47.31
CA ALA A 262 -21.64 -1.74 -46.85
C ALA A 262 -21.18 -3.19 -47.08
N PRO A 263 -19.86 -3.47 -47.15
CA PRO A 263 -19.39 -4.86 -47.13
C PRO A 263 -19.99 -5.55 -45.90
N LEU A 264 -20.81 -6.58 -46.13
CA LEU A 264 -21.47 -7.37 -45.07
C LEU A 264 -20.47 -7.84 -43.99
N ALA A 265 -19.20 -7.98 -44.40
CA ALA A 265 -18.11 -8.44 -43.59
C ALA A 265 -17.47 -7.41 -42.66
N SER A 266 -17.64 -6.08 -42.79
CA SER A 266 -16.88 -5.13 -41.96
C SER A 266 -17.75 -4.17 -41.15
N GLY A 267 -17.24 -3.79 -39.97
CA GLY A 267 -17.88 -2.87 -39.03
C GLY A 267 -16.87 -1.98 -38.31
N VAL A 268 -17.30 -0.77 -37.94
CA VAL A 268 -16.53 0.19 -37.15
C VAL A 268 -17.33 0.63 -35.93
N VAL A 269 -16.65 0.73 -34.80
CA VAL A 269 -17.17 1.31 -33.56
C VAL A 269 -16.38 2.56 -33.25
N GLU A 270 -17.07 3.67 -33.01
CA GLU A 270 -16.48 4.95 -32.65
C GLU A 270 -17.23 5.57 -31.46
N VAL A 271 -16.54 6.39 -30.67
CA VAL A 271 -17.14 7.20 -29.60
C VAL A 271 -17.28 8.65 -30.07
N ILE A 272 -18.50 9.18 -30.04
CA ILE A 272 -18.79 10.57 -30.43
C ILE A 272 -19.63 11.28 -29.34
N PRO A 273 -19.53 12.61 -29.19
CA PRO A 273 -20.44 13.37 -28.34
C PRO A 273 -21.88 13.27 -28.83
N ASP A 274 -22.85 13.17 -27.93
CA ASP A 274 -24.27 13.22 -28.32
C ASP A 274 -24.60 14.61 -28.91
N PRO A 275 -25.32 14.68 -30.05
CA PRO A 275 -25.67 15.94 -30.70
C PRO A 275 -26.62 16.81 -29.86
N LYS A 276 -27.41 16.21 -28.96
CA LYS A 276 -28.37 16.90 -28.07
C LYS A 276 -27.71 17.35 -26.77
N GLU A 277 -26.74 16.59 -26.25
CA GLU A 277 -26.06 16.90 -24.98
C GLU A 277 -24.57 16.50 -24.98
N LYS A 278 -23.69 17.50 -25.08
CA LYS A 278 -22.23 17.30 -25.21
C LYS A 278 -21.55 16.54 -24.05
N THR A 279 -22.18 16.48 -22.88
CA THR A 279 -21.67 15.75 -21.70
C THR A 279 -22.00 14.26 -21.76
N THR A 280 -22.82 13.82 -22.72
CA THR A 280 -23.17 12.42 -22.95
C THR A 280 -22.44 11.88 -24.19
N ARG A 281 -22.40 10.55 -24.33
CA ARG A 281 -21.63 9.87 -25.38
C ARG A 281 -22.49 8.89 -26.14
N VAL A 282 -22.29 8.87 -27.46
CA VAL A 282 -22.86 7.86 -28.36
C VAL A 282 -21.72 6.96 -28.81
N ILE A 283 -21.86 5.67 -28.56
CA ILE A 283 -21.03 4.62 -29.17
C ILE A 283 -21.75 4.20 -30.43
N GLN A 284 -21.22 4.65 -31.56
CA GLN A 284 -21.80 4.40 -32.86
C GLN A 284 -21.20 3.13 -33.46
N LEU A 285 -22.05 2.14 -33.77
CA LEU A 285 -21.68 0.89 -34.41
C LEU A 285 -22.21 0.91 -35.86
N SER A 286 -21.32 1.05 -36.84
CA SER A 286 -21.68 1.22 -38.25
C SER A 286 -21.07 0.15 -39.12
N GLY A 287 -21.83 -0.45 -40.05
CA GLY A 287 -21.32 -1.44 -40.99
C GLY A 287 -22.31 -2.55 -41.35
N GLY A 288 -21.79 -3.72 -41.75
CA GLY A 288 -22.58 -4.91 -42.03
C GLY A 288 -23.20 -5.51 -40.76
N GLY A 289 -24.42 -6.06 -40.88
CA GLY A 289 -25.19 -6.57 -39.72
C GLY A 289 -24.44 -7.61 -38.88
N GLN A 290 -23.73 -8.55 -39.53
CA GLN A 290 -22.94 -9.57 -38.82
C GLN A 290 -21.75 -9.00 -38.05
N ALA A 291 -21.07 -7.99 -38.59
CA ALA A 291 -19.96 -7.34 -37.89
C ALA A 291 -20.44 -6.54 -36.66
N ILE A 292 -21.63 -5.93 -36.73
CA ILE A 292 -22.25 -5.25 -35.58
C ILE A 292 -22.63 -6.26 -34.49
N VAL A 293 -23.21 -7.40 -34.85
CA VAL A 293 -23.51 -8.49 -33.91
C VAL A 293 -22.23 -8.98 -33.24
N ALA A 294 -21.14 -9.17 -34.00
CA ALA A 294 -19.83 -9.55 -33.46
C ALA A 294 -19.29 -8.51 -32.46
N ALA A 295 -19.45 -7.21 -32.74
CA ALA A 295 -19.05 -6.15 -31.82
C ALA A 295 -19.83 -6.20 -30.49
N LEU A 296 -21.16 -6.41 -30.54
CA LEU A 296 -21.99 -6.57 -29.34
C LEU A 296 -21.59 -7.80 -28.51
N ASP A 297 -21.36 -8.94 -29.16
CA ASP A 297 -20.89 -10.16 -28.50
C ASP A 297 -19.51 -9.97 -27.87
N TYR A 298 -18.61 -9.24 -28.54
CA TYR A 298 -17.32 -8.88 -27.97
C TYR A 298 -17.49 -8.00 -26.73
N PHE A 299 -18.31 -6.95 -26.77
CA PHE A 299 -18.56 -6.12 -25.57
C PHE A 299 -19.24 -6.89 -24.44
N GLY A 300 -20.11 -7.85 -24.74
CA GLY A 300 -20.71 -8.74 -23.75
C GLY A 300 -19.69 -9.69 -23.12
N THR A 301 -18.70 -10.17 -23.89
CA THR A 301 -17.70 -11.13 -23.41
C THR A 301 -16.39 -10.50 -22.94
N ALA A 302 -16.21 -9.19 -23.17
CA ALA A 302 -14.98 -8.44 -22.92
C ALA A 302 -14.54 -8.51 -21.45
N THR A 303 -13.27 -8.83 -21.26
CA THR A 303 -12.56 -8.71 -19.99
C THR A 303 -11.32 -7.88 -20.23
N SER A 304 -11.00 -6.98 -19.30
CA SER A 304 -9.76 -6.18 -19.36
C SER A 304 -8.54 -7.09 -19.50
N HIS A 305 -7.57 -6.70 -20.34
CA HIS A 305 -6.32 -7.42 -20.48
C HIS A 305 -5.55 -7.59 -19.16
N ARG A 306 -5.66 -6.63 -18.25
CA ARG A 306 -5.05 -6.70 -16.90
C ARG A 306 -5.63 -7.82 -16.02
N LEU A 307 -6.81 -8.32 -16.36
CA LEU A 307 -7.47 -9.45 -15.69
C LEU A 307 -7.41 -10.74 -16.54
N GLY A 308 -6.46 -10.83 -17.46
CA GLY A 308 -6.29 -11.99 -18.36
C GLY A 308 -7.22 -12.02 -19.57
N GLY A 309 -7.94 -10.92 -19.85
CA GLY A 309 -8.74 -10.76 -21.05
C GLY A 309 -7.96 -10.18 -22.24
N THR A 310 -8.67 -9.57 -23.19
CA THR A 310 -8.05 -8.91 -24.37
C THR A 310 -8.43 -7.44 -24.52
N PHE A 311 -9.41 -6.96 -23.74
CA PHE A 311 -9.95 -5.61 -23.91
C PHE A 311 -8.94 -4.56 -23.46
N GLY A 312 -8.66 -3.59 -24.34
CA GLY A 312 -7.71 -2.49 -24.08
C GLY A 312 -6.23 -2.87 -24.25
N ALA A 313 -5.89 -4.13 -24.55
CA ALA A 313 -4.48 -4.56 -24.69
C ALA A 313 -3.72 -3.76 -25.77
N TRP A 314 -4.44 -3.23 -26.74
CA TRP A 314 -3.89 -2.40 -27.80
C TRP A 314 -3.35 -1.06 -27.32
N GLU A 315 -3.72 -0.59 -26.13
CA GLU A 315 -3.16 0.63 -25.54
C GLU A 315 -1.80 0.40 -24.84
N GLU A 316 -1.37 -0.85 -24.64
CA GLU A 316 -0.07 -1.16 -24.04
C GLU A 316 1.11 -0.98 -25.00
N SER A 317 2.30 -0.65 -24.49
CA SER A 317 3.50 -0.55 -25.34
C SER A 317 4.01 -1.92 -25.80
N ASP A 318 4.52 -1.99 -27.05
CA ASP A 318 4.84 -3.25 -27.72
C ASP A 318 5.94 -4.11 -27.07
N GLU A 319 6.81 -3.59 -26.19
CA GLU A 319 7.75 -4.35 -25.33
C GLU A 319 8.15 -3.55 -24.06
N PRO A 320 8.30 -4.21 -22.89
CA PRO A 320 8.97 -3.58 -21.75
C PRO A 320 10.46 -3.43 -22.10
N LYS A 321 10.91 -2.20 -22.36
CA LYS A 321 12.34 -1.90 -22.41
C LYS A 321 12.85 -1.76 -20.99
N GLU A 322 13.89 -2.50 -20.65
CA GLU A 322 14.65 -2.27 -19.42
C GLU A 322 15.13 -0.80 -19.43
N LYS A 323 14.80 -0.06 -18.37
CA LYS A 323 15.18 1.35 -18.28
C LYS A 323 16.68 1.42 -17.96
N GLU A 324 17.47 1.83 -18.92
CA GLU A 324 18.89 2.11 -18.70
C GLU A 324 19.09 3.57 -18.26
N PHE A 325 19.83 3.74 -17.16
CA PHE A 325 20.24 5.05 -16.65
C PHE A 325 21.75 5.21 -16.84
N PRO A 326 22.21 6.18 -17.67
CA PRO A 326 23.62 6.31 -17.98
C PRO A 326 24.43 6.77 -16.77
N LEU A 327 25.67 6.28 -16.67
CA LEU A 327 26.65 6.77 -15.70
C LEU A 327 27.00 8.22 -16.02
N PHE A 328 26.85 9.11 -15.04
CA PHE A 328 27.17 10.52 -15.12
C PHE A 328 28.60 10.80 -14.63
N ILE A 329 28.90 10.42 -13.39
CA ILE A 329 30.16 10.68 -12.70
C ILE A 329 30.59 9.43 -11.96
N GLU A 330 31.90 9.15 -11.96
CA GLU A 330 32.55 8.19 -11.05
C GLU A 330 33.75 8.88 -10.37
N LYS A 331 33.79 8.87 -9.04
CA LYS A 331 34.89 9.46 -8.24
C LYS A 331 35.40 8.45 -7.22
N THR A 332 36.73 8.39 -7.03
CA THR A 332 37.38 7.50 -6.06
C THR A 332 38.15 8.32 -5.03
N TRP A 333 38.01 7.95 -3.75
CA TRP A 333 38.73 8.50 -2.60
C TRP A 333 39.51 7.40 -1.88
N LYS A 334 40.72 7.73 -1.40
CA LYS A 334 41.62 6.84 -0.67
C LYS A 334 42.36 7.63 0.40
N ASP A 335 42.53 7.06 1.58
CA ASP A 335 43.37 7.60 2.65
C ASP A 335 44.26 6.51 3.26
N GLN A 336 45.32 6.89 3.98
CA GLN A 336 46.20 5.91 4.63
C GLN A 336 45.58 5.29 5.88
N GLY A 337 44.61 5.98 6.51
CA GLY A 337 43.89 5.53 7.69
C GLY A 337 44.39 6.18 8.99
N GLU A 338 43.46 6.47 9.91
CA GLU A 338 43.71 7.05 11.25
C GLU A 338 44.73 6.25 12.06
N ARG A 339 44.73 4.92 11.90
CA ARG A 339 45.61 4.02 12.63
C ARG A 339 47.08 4.30 12.31
N ASN A 340 47.41 4.46 11.03
CA ASN A 340 48.78 4.72 10.60
C ASN A 340 49.28 6.06 11.14
N GLU A 341 48.41 7.08 11.13
CA GLU A 341 48.71 8.42 11.65
C GLU A 341 48.93 8.41 13.16
N ILE A 342 48.06 7.73 13.92
CA ILE A 342 48.19 7.60 15.38
C ILE A 342 49.41 6.76 15.77
N GLU A 343 49.72 5.67 15.06
CA GLU A 343 50.95 4.89 15.29
C GLU A 343 52.20 5.74 15.04
N GLN A 344 52.21 6.56 13.98
CA GLN A 344 53.30 7.48 13.69
C GLN A 344 53.47 8.51 14.81
N LEU A 345 52.38 9.18 15.23
CA LEU A 345 52.39 10.15 16.32
C LEU A 345 52.86 9.52 17.65
N PHE A 346 52.44 8.28 17.93
CA PHE A 346 52.91 7.54 19.10
C PHE A 346 54.44 7.36 19.10
N HIS A 347 55.00 6.92 17.97
CA HIS A 347 56.44 6.72 17.86
C HIS A 347 57.22 8.04 17.95
N GLU A 348 56.76 9.10 17.27
CA GLU A 348 57.36 10.43 17.32
C GLU A 348 57.39 10.98 18.76
N GLN A 349 56.27 10.87 19.47
CA GLN A 349 56.17 11.39 20.84
C GLN A 349 56.94 10.54 21.85
N LEU A 350 56.96 9.21 21.68
CA LEU A 350 57.77 8.34 22.55
C LEU A 350 59.26 8.67 22.42
N ILE A 351 59.76 8.91 21.20
CA ILE A 351 61.14 9.35 20.96
C ILE A 351 61.42 10.71 21.63
N ALA A 352 60.48 11.64 21.55
CA ALA A 352 60.60 12.95 22.20
C ALA A 352 60.70 12.81 23.74
N ILE A 353 59.86 11.96 24.35
CA ILE A 353 59.87 11.67 25.79
C ILE A 353 61.18 10.98 26.22
N VAL A 354 61.67 10.02 25.43
CA VAL A 354 62.97 9.36 25.68
C VAL A 354 64.11 10.38 25.65
N SER A 355 64.12 11.27 24.65
CA SER A 355 65.13 12.34 24.53
C SER A 355 65.09 13.32 25.71
N GLN A 356 63.88 13.63 26.21
CA GLN A 356 63.71 14.44 27.42
C GLN A 356 64.27 13.73 28.67
N LYS A 357 64.02 12.42 28.83
CA LYS A 357 64.60 11.62 29.92
C LYS A 357 66.12 11.62 29.88
N GLU A 358 66.72 11.40 28.70
CA GLU A 358 68.18 11.41 28.52
C GLU A 358 68.80 12.75 28.92
N THR A 359 68.11 13.86 28.65
CA THR A 359 68.58 15.21 28.99
C THR A 359 68.37 15.54 30.48
N ALA A 360 67.27 15.10 31.08
CA ALA A 360 66.88 15.43 32.46
C ALA A 360 67.36 14.42 33.53
N GLY A 361 67.87 13.26 33.12
CA GLY A 361 68.43 12.22 33.99
C GLY A 361 67.42 11.29 34.66
N CYS A 362 66.13 11.63 34.74
CA CYS A 362 65.05 10.73 35.16
C CYS A 362 63.67 11.20 34.67
N LEU A 363 62.73 10.27 34.50
CA LEU A 363 61.29 10.55 34.48
C LEU A 363 60.79 10.32 35.91
N SER A 364 60.30 11.37 36.57
CA SER A 364 59.92 11.34 37.98
C SER A 364 58.50 10.81 38.24
N SER A 365 57.80 10.29 37.22
CA SER A 365 56.39 9.94 37.30
C SER A 365 56.00 8.83 36.31
N PRO A 366 54.98 8.01 36.62
CA PRO A 366 54.47 7.00 35.71
C PRO A 366 54.00 7.62 34.38
N LEU A 367 54.26 6.93 33.27
CA LEU A 367 53.81 7.33 31.94
C LEU A 367 52.45 6.68 31.65
N ALA A 368 51.40 7.47 31.54
CA ALA A 368 50.09 7.02 31.10
C ALA A 368 49.87 7.41 29.64
N VAL A 369 49.60 6.42 28.79
CA VAL A 369 49.25 6.60 27.37
C VAL A 369 47.82 6.13 27.19
N THR A 370 46.95 7.05 26.79
CA THR A 370 45.56 6.74 26.42
C THR A 370 45.36 7.08 24.96
N ALA A 371 44.71 6.22 24.19
CA ALA A 371 44.33 6.51 22.83
C ALA A 371 42.89 6.07 22.56
N PHE A 372 42.29 6.68 21.54
CA PHE A 372 40.99 6.33 20.99
C PHE A 372 41.19 5.99 19.52
N LEU A 373 40.75 4.80 19.10
CA LEU A 373 40.85 4.30 17.73
C LEU A 373 39.56 3.57 17.37
N SER A 374 39.08 3.72 16.13
CA SER A 374 37.84 3.10 15.66
C SER A 374 38.01 1.63 15.26
N GLU A 375 39.28 1.19 15.16
CA GLU A 375 39.69 -0.17 14.90
C GLU A 375 39.00 -1.22 15.80
N PRO A 376 38.73 -2.44 15.27
CA PRO A 376 38.25 -3.56 16.05
C PRO A 376 39.05 -3.82 17.33
N LYS A 377 38.36 -4.28 18.37
CA LYS A 377 38.92 -4.60 19.69
C LYS A 377 40.20 -5.42 19.60
N GLU A 378 40.24 -6.47 18.77
CA GLU A 378 41.40 -7.35 18.64
C GLU A 378 42.64 -6.60 18.15
N ILE A 379 42.45 -5.65 17.23
CA ILE A 379 43.52 -4.79 16.69
C ILE A 379 43.95 -3.80 17.76
N ARG A 380 43.02 -3.12 18.44
CA ARG A 380 43.34 -2.22 19.56
C ARG A 380 44.14 -2.92 20.66
N ARG A 381 43.74 -4.14 21.07
CA ARG A 381 44.49 -4.93 22.08
C ARG A 381 45.85 -5.40 21.58
N ALA A 382 46.02 -5.64 20.28
CA ALA A 382 47.33 -5.94 19.71
C ALA A 382 48.26 -4.71 19.73
N LEU A 383 47.72 -3.54 19.39
CA LEU A 383 48.45 -2.27 19.46
C LEU A 383 48.84 -1.92 20.90
N GLU A 384 47.95 -2.06 21.88
CA GLU A 384 48.26 -1.86 23.30
C GLU A 384 49.48 -2.68 23.74
N ARG A 385 49.52 -3.97 23.36
CA ARG A 385 50.65 -4.86 23.69
C ARG A 385 51.93 -4.40 23.00
N CYS A 386 51.86 -4.01 21.73
CA CYS A 386 52.99 -3.50 20.96
C CYS A 386 53.57 -2.23 21.59
N TRP A 387 52.72 -1.25 21.86
CA TRP A 387 53.10 0.03 22.46
C TRP A 387 53.65 -0.13 23.86
N LYS A 388 53.04 -0.99 24.69
CA LYS A 388 53.56 -1.32 26.02
C LYS A 388 54.95 -1.97 25.94
N SER A 389 55.18 -2.85 24.97
CA SER A 389 56.50 -3.44 24.74
C SER A 389 57.52 -2.38 24.32
N ALA A 390 57.17 -1.49 23.40
CA ALA A 390 58.05 -0.40 22.94
C ALA A 390 58.43 0.56 24.08
N ILE A 391 57.47 0.92 24.93
CA ILE A 391 57.73 1.75 26.13
C ILE A 391 58.64 1.01 27.11
N THR A 392 58.39 -0.28 27.36
CA THR A 392 59.21 -1.08 28.30
C THR A 392 60.65 -1.23 27.77
N GLU A 393 60.84 -1.33 26.47
CA GLU A 393 62.15 -1.43 25.83
C GLU A 393 62.94 -0.12 25.92
N LEU A 394 62.29 1.02 25.63
CA LEU A 394 62.95 2.33 25.61
C LEU A 394 63.02 3.00 26.99
N LEU A 395 62.12 2.65 27.91
CA LEU A 395 61.97 3.22 29.25
C LEU A 395 61.80 2.12 30.33
N PRO A 396 62.77 1.21 30.52
CA PRO A 396 62.61 0.01 31.36
C PRO A 396 62.38 0.29 32.85
N ASP A 397 62.90 1.41 33.36
CA ASP A 397 62.79 1.78 34.78
C ASP A 397 61.54 2.63 35.10
N ASN A 398 60.63 2.81 34.15
CA ASN A 398 59.44 3.66 34.32
C ASN A 398 58.16 2.84 34.31
N ASP A 399 57.35 2.97 35.36
CA ASP A 399 55.99 2.40 35.35
C ASP A 399 55.18 3.03 34.21
N SER A 400 54.46 2.20 33.46
CA SER A 400 53.65 2.66 32.34
C SER A 400 52.30 1.95 32.24
N THR A 401 51.31 2.72 31.83
CA THR A 401 49.96 2.23 31.48
C THR A 401 49.66 2.63 30.05
N VAL A 402 49.12 1.68 29.28
CA VAL A 402 48.71 1.91 27.89
C VAL A 402 47.32 1.37 27.73
N HIS A 403 46.39 2.25 27.33
CA HIS A 403 45.01 1.90 27.06
C HIS A 403 44.54 2.53 25.75
N ILE A 404 43.92 1.72 24.89
CA ILE A 404 43.35 2.11 23.60
C ILE A 404 41.85 1.79 23.64
N HIS A 405 41.06 2.82 23.84
CA HIS A 405 39.60 2.78 23.81
C HIS A 405 39.09 2.79 22.37
N SER A 406 37.83 2.37 22.18
CA SER A 406 37.16 2.58 20.90
C SER A 406 36.89 4.08 20.72
N ALA A 407 37.08 4.61 19.51
CA ALA A 407 36.64 5.95 19.14
C ALA A 407 35.15 6.01 18.76
N PHE A 408 34.42 4.88 18.80
CA PHE A 408 32.97 4.81 18.61
C PHE A 408 32.30 4.18 19.83
N LYS A 409 31.28 4.86 20.37
CA LYS A 409 30.67 4.55 21.68
C LYS A 409 31.72 4.31 22.78
N PRO A 410 32.66 5.25 23.02
CA PRO A 410 33.80 5.02 23.88
C PRO A 410 33.41 4.64 25.31
N GLY A 411 32.34 5.24 25.85
CA GLY A 411 31.81 4.94 27.19
C GLY A 411 31.31 3.50 27.31
N LEU A 412 30.48 3.03 26.38
CA LEU A 412 29.95 1.66 26.38
C LEU A 412 31.09 0.64 26.23
N CYS A 413 31.98 0.86 25.26
CA CYS A 413 33.14 0.00 25.04
C CYS A 413 34.09 0.00 26.24
N TRP A 414 34.27 1.13 26.92
CA TRP A 414 35.08 1.21 28.13
C TRP A 414 34.50 0.39 29.28
N ILE A 415 33.21 0.52 29.57
CA ILE A 415 32.54 -0.29 30.59
C ILE A 415 32.66 -1.78 30.24
N LYS A 416 32.33 -2.15 29.00
CA LYS A 416 32.34 -3.54 28.52
C LYS A 416 33.74 -4.17 28.52
N GLU A 417 34.74 -3.45 28.06
CA GLU A 417 36.08 -3.99 27.81
C GLU A 417 37.05 -3.81 28.99
N THR A 418 36.77 -2.87 29.90
CA THR A 418 37.69 -2.49 30.98
C THR A 418 37.07 -2.73 32.36
N ILE A 419 35.94 -2.07 32.66
CA ILE A 419 35.35 -2.07 34.00
C ILE A 419 34.74 -3.44 34.31
N LEU A 420 33.92 -3.98 33.41
CA LEU A 420 33.25 -5.25 33.62
C LEU A 420 34.24 -6.41 33.84
N PRO A 421 35.30 -6.60 33.02
CA PRO A 421 36.33 -7.59 33.32
C PRO A 421 37.11 -7.33 34.61
N SER A 422 37.23 -6.07 35.05
CA SER A 422 37.86 -5.75 36.34
C SER A 422 36.99 -6.19 37.52
N LEU A 423 35.67 -5.95 37.46
CA LEU A 423 34.70 -6.35 38.47
C LEU A 423 34.58 -7.88 38.52
N VAL A 424 34.49 -8.55 37.38
CA VAL A 424 34.43 -10.02 37.34
C VAL A 424 35.69 -10.66 37.94
N ARG A 425 36.87 -10.05 37.74
CA ARG A 425 38.14 -10.55 38.30
C ARG A 425 38.24 -10.44 39.82
N THR A 426 37.54 -9.51 40.46
CA THR A 426 37.54 -9.43 41.93
C THR A 426 36.84 -10.64 42.55
N GLY A 427 35.88 -11.24 41.83
CA GLY A 427 35.04 -12.34 42.32
C GLY A 427 34.01 -11.88 43.36
N GLU A 428 33.93 -10.57 43.64
CA GLU A 428 32.98 -10.01 44.58
C GLU A 428 31.61 -9.84 43.92
N ARG A 429 30.54 -10.06 44.68
CA ARG A 429 29.18 -9.83 44.21
C ARG A 429 28.92 -8.33 44.15
N VAL A 430 28.64 -7.81 42.96
CA VAL A 430 28.18 -6.44 42.74
C VAL A 430 26.71 -6.32 43.14
N GLU A 431 26.37 -5.31 43.94
CA GLU A 431 24.99 -5.00 44.35
C GLU A 431 24.45 -3.70 43.75
N ARG A 432 25.32 -2.78 43.35
CA ARG A 432 24.92 -1.48 42.77
C ARG A 432 26.00 -0.93 41.85
N ILE A 433 25.57 -0.30 40.75
CA ILE A 433 26.41 0.52 39.88
C ILE A 433 25.76 1.90 39.71
N LEU A 434 26.55 2.96 39.86
CA LEU A 434 26.17 4.33 39.56
C LEU A 434 27.01 4.80 38.37
N ILE A 435 26.35 5.33 37.34
CA ILE A 435 27.01 5.91 36.19
C ILE A 435 26.62 7.39 36.14
N SER A 436 27.59 8.25 36.42
CA SER A 436 27.47 9.70 36.31
C SER A 436 28.02 10.15 34.95
N PHE A 437 27.34 11.07 34.29
CA PHE A 437 27.76 11.62 32.99
C PHE A 437 27.48 13.12 32.91
N GLN A 438 28.27 13.83 32.10
CA GLN A 438 28.10 15.26 31.87
C GLN A 438 26.82 15.58 31.10
N ARG A 439 26.30 16.80 31.27
CA ARG A 439 25.28 17.36 30.38
C ARG A 439 25.94 17.87 29.10
N GLU A 440 25.35 17.55 27.94
CA GLU A 440 25.83 18.08 26.65
C GLU A 440 25.26 19.48 26.40
N GLU A 441 26.14 20.48 26.24
CA GLU A 441 25.76 21.90 26.10
C GLU A 441 26.66 22.67 25.11
N ARG A 442 27.40 21.99 24.23
CA ARG A 442 28.25 22.69 23.27
C ARG A 442 27.43 23.56 22.31
N GLU A 443 27.94 24.76 22.04
CA GLU A 443 27.23 25.82 21.32
C GLU A 443 26.86 25.41 19.89
N GLY A 444 25.57 25.51 19.56
CA GLY A 444 25.05 25.12 18.24
C GLY A 444 25.04 23.60 17.99
N GLY A 445 25.20 22.78 19.04
CA GLY A 445 25.13 21.33 18.97
C GLY A 445 23.71 20.82 18.70
N MET A 446 23.62 19.78 17.86
CA MET A 446 22.38 19.05 17.59
C MET A 446 22.14 17.91 18.58
N GLU A 447 23.15 17.53 19.35
CA GLU A 447 23.08 16.53 20.41
C GLU A 447 22.03 16.89 21.46
N LEU A 448 21.33 15.86 21.96
CA LEU A 448 20.43 16.02 23.11
C LEU A 448 21.23 16.20 24.40
N SER A 449 20.62 16.83 25.41
CA SER A 449 21.31 17.14 26.67
C SER A 449 21.86 15.91 27.41
N HIS A 450 21.28 14.74 27.17
CA HIS A 450 21.68 13.45 27.72
C HIS A 450 22.41 12.54 26.69
N ARG A 451 23.01 13.12 25.64
CA ARG A 451 23.82 12.44 24.60
C ARG A 451 24.75 11.36 25.15
N TRP A 452 25.42 11.63 26.27
CA TRP A 452 26.35 10.70 26.88
C TRP A 452 25.65 9.47 27.46
N LEU A 453 24.40 9.58 27.93
CA LEU A 453 23.59 8.41 28.23
C LEU A 453 23.20 7.64 26.96
N GLN A 454 22.94 8.34 25.86
CA GLN A 454 22.60 7.69 24.58
C GLN A 454 23.74 6.79 24.10
N GLU A 455 24.97 7.28 24.11
CA GLU A 455 26.15 6.47 23.74
C GLU A 455 26.40 5.25 24.63
N LEU A 456 25.84 5.23 25.84
CA LEU A 456 25.92 4.10 26.75
C LEU A 456 24.84 3.04 26.48
N TYR A 457 23.83 3.30 25.66
CA TYR A 457 22.78 2.33 25.39
C TYR A 457 23.30 1.05 24.72
N PRO A 458 22.90 -0.18 25.16
CA PRO A 458 22.06 -0.55 26.32
C PRO A 458 22.87 -1.10 27.53
N VAL A 459 23.75 -0.28 28.13
CA VAL A 459 24.73 -0.72 29.16
C VAL A 459 24.09 -1.39 30.37
N ASP A 460 22.90 -0.99 30.81
CA ASP A 460 22.27 -1.57 31.99
C ASP A 460 21.86 -3.03 31.77
N GLN A 461 21.35 -3.37 30.59
CA GLN A 461 21.03 -4.75 30.20
C GLN A 461 22.28 -5.58 29.99
N LEU A 462 23.37 -4.97 29.50
CA LEU A 462 24.68 -5.62 29.45
C LEU A 462 25.17 -5.98 30.85
N LEU A 463 25.07 -5.04 31.80
CA LEU A 463 25.44 -5.27 33.20
C LEU A 463 24.51 -6.28 33.90
N GLU A 464 23.20 -6.26 33.60
CA GLU A 464 22.25 -7.27 34.08
C GLU A 464 22.65 -8.68 33.64
N LYS A 465 22.93 -8.84 32.34
CA LYS A 465 23.31 -10.12 31.75
C LYS A 465 24.61 -10.68 32.34
N GLU A 466 25.62 -9.82 32.49
CA GLU A 466 26.98 -10.27 32.85
C GLU A 466 27.24 -10.30 34.37
N LEU A 467 26.58 -9.45 35.15
CA LEU A 467 26.77 -9.34 36.61
C LEU A 467 25.56 -9.84 37.42
N GLY A 468 24.44 -10.17 36.78
CA GLY A 468 23.20 -10.60 37.46
C GLY A 468 22.51 -9.48 38.24
N LEU A 469 22.75 -8.22 37.87
CA LEU A 469 22.10 -7.05 38.45
C LEU A 469 20.69 -6.87 37.88
N SER A 470 19.71 -6.48 38.69
CA SER A 470 18.46 -5.96 38.14
C SER A 470 18.66 -4.54 37.59
N LEU A 471 17.85 -4.13 36.62
CA LEU A 471 17.88 -2.75 36.06
C LEU A 471 17.78 -1.65 37.12
N SER A 472 17.10 -1.90 38.24
CA SER A 472 16.97 -0.95 39.36
C SER A 472 18.28 -0.72 40.15
N GLN A 473 19.24 -1.63 40.01
CA GLN A 473 20.55 -1.57 40.68
C GLN A 473 21.60 -0.82 39.85
N VAL A 474 21.27 -0.48 38.60
CA VAL A 474 22.06 0.43 37.75
C VAL A 474 21.36 1.78 37.77
N SER A 475 22.06 2.82 38.21
CA SER A 475 21.53 4.19 38.29
C SER A 475 22.29 5.12 37.36
N PHE A 476 21.56 6.03 36.72
CA PHE A 476 22.10 7.06 35.83
C PHE A 476 21.94 8.43 36.49
N VAL A 477 23.02 9.22 36.53
CA VAL A 477 23.01 10.59 37.07
C VAL A 477 23.65 11.54 36.06
N MET A 478 22.92 12.56 35.64
CA MET A 478 23.49 13.67 34.88
C MET A 478 24.05 14.68 35.88
N ASP A 479 25.35 14.94 35.84
CA ASP A 479 26.04 15.88 36.72
C ASP A 479 26.78 16.94 35.87
N GLU A 480 26.27 18.17 35.90
CA GLU A 480 26.81 19.33 35.18
C GLU A 480 28.21 19.74 35.66
N ASN A 481 28.61 19.33 36.87
CA ASN A 481 29.91 19.66 37.45
C ASN A 481 30.90 18.49 37.41
N LEU A 482 30.55 17.40 36.74
CA LEU A 482 31.44 16.24 36.62
C LEU A 482 32.73 16.64 35.87
N PRO A 483 33.93 16.35 36.40
CA PRO A 483 35.19 16.82 35.80
C PRO A 483 35.59 16.08 34.52
N THR A 484 34.99 14.91 34.27
CA THR A 484 35.21 14.05 33.11
C THR A 484 33.88 13.73 32.45
N THR A 485 33.90 13.30 31.18
CA THR A 485 32.66 12.91 30.46
C THR A 485 31.84 11.87 31.23
N TYR A 486 32.49 10.83 31.78
CA TYR A 486 31.88 9.77 32.59
C TYR A 486 32.62 9.52 33.90
N GLN A 487 31.86 9.09 34.90
CA GLN A 487 32.36 8.44 36.12
C GLN A 487 31.47 7.22 36.44
N VAL A 488 32.10 6.08 36.75
CA VAL A 488 31.41 4.85 37.12
C VAL A 488 31.87 4.43 38.51
N GLU A 489 30.91 4.16 39.39
CA GLU A 489 31.14 3.65 40.73
C GLU A 489 30.40 2.32 40.92
N ALA A 490 31.07 1.35 41.54
CA ALA A 490 30.49 0.04 41.83
C ALA A 490 30.59 -0.29 43.32
N TRP A 491 29.53 -0.88 43.86
CA TRP A 491 29.46 -1.35 45.24
C TRP A 491 29.05 -2.81 45.33
N GLY A 492 29.69 -3.53 46.25
CA GLY A 492 29.39 -4.92 46.58
C GLY A 492 28.52 -5.07 47.82
N VAL A 493 28.55 -6.26 48.41
CA VAL A 493 27.71 -6.63 49.55
C VAL A 493 27.86 -5.66 50.72
N GLY A 494 26.74 -5.12 51.19
CA GLY A 494 26.72 -4.16 52.31
C GLY A 494 27.25 -2.77 51.94
N LEU A 495 27.19 -2.41 50.64
CA LEU A 495 27.70 -1.16 50.08
C LEU A 495 29.22 -0.99 50.21
N ALA A 496 29.97 -2.09 50.21
CA ALA A 496 31.43 -2.05 50.12
C ALA A 496 31.85 -1.45 48.77
N HIS A 497 32.70 -0.42 48.76
CA HIS A 497 33.17 0.21 47.53
C HIS A 497 34.14 -0.72 46.78
N LEU A 498 33.82 -1.04 45.52
CA LEU A 498 34.60 -1.94 44.66
C LEU A 498 35.54 -1.18 43.71
N GLY A 499 35.20 0.05 43.37
CA GLY A 499 36.03 0.90 42.52
C GLY A 499 35.28 2.11 41.98
N THR A 500 36.08 3.09 41.55
CA THR A 500 35.66 4.28 40.81
C THR A 500 36.54 4.37 39.58
N TRP A 501 35.93 4.64 38.43
CA TRP A 501 36.62 4.81 37.15
C TRP A 501 36.10 6.07 36.47
N ASP A 502 36.99 6.80 35.80
CA ASP A 502 36.66 8.03 35.07
C ASP A 502 37.14 7.91 33.61
N LEU A 503 36.37 8.48 32.68
CA LEU A 503 36.73 8.55 31.26
C LEU A 503 36.34 9.92 30.71
N ASP A 504 37.29 10.56 30.03
CA ASP A 504 37.01 11.75 29.22
C ASP A 504 37.04 11.39 27.73
N VAL A 505 36.01 11.77 26.99
CA VAL A 505 35.81 11.34 25.61
C VAL A 505 36.20 12.46 24.65
N PRO A 506 37.15 12.22 23.72
CA PRO A 506 37.45 13.18 22.67
C PRO A 506 36.28 13.32 21.69
N VAL A 507 35.96 14.58 21.39
CA VAL A 507 35.03 14.94 20.32
C VAL A 507 35.71 15.86 19.31
N SER A 508 35.28 15.77 18.06
CA SER A 508 35.58 16.77 17.05
C SER A 508 34.36 17.67 16.82
N THR A 509 34.35 18.45 15.74
CA THR A 509 33.21 19.28 15.39
C THR A 509 33.03 19.32 13.88
N VAL A 510 31.82 19.02 13.42
CA VAL A 510 31.45 19.05 12.01
C VAL A 510 30.24 19.96 11.78
N PRO A 511 30.22 20.79 10.72
CA PRO A 511 29.02 21.53 10.35
C PRO A 511 27.94 20.59 9.81
N TYR A 512 26.67 20.92 10.05
CA TYR A 512 25.54 20.21 9.45
C TYR A 512 25.04 20.86 8.15
N ALA A 513 24.08 20.22 7.49
CA ALA A 513 23.59 20.59 6.17
C ALA A 513 22.93 21.98 6.09
N ASP A 514 22.41 22.51 7.19
CA ASP A 514 21.83 23.85 7.28
C ASP A 514 22.88 24.97 7.40
N GLU A 515 24.16 24.61 7.54
CA GLU A 515 25.34 25.46 7.78
C GLU A 515 25.31 26.28 9.09
N GLN A 516 24.27 26.11 9.91
CA GLN A 516 24.11 26.81 11.19
C GLN A 516 24.38 25.87 12.36
N SER A 517 23.85 24.66 12.27
CA SER A 517 23.96 23.62 13.28
C SER A 517 25.29 22.88 13.17
N ARG A 518 25.75 22.31 14.29
CA ARG A 518 26.99 21.55 14.40
C ARG A 518 26.71 20.20 15.06
N ALA A 519 27.46 19.18 14.67
CA ALA A 519 27.55 17.93 15.41
C ALA A 519 28.93 17.77 16.04
N TYR A 520 28.98 17.06 17.15
CA TYR A 520 30.15 16.76 17.96
C TYR A 520 30.37 15.24 18.03
N PRO A 521 30.72 14.59 16.91
CA PRO A 521 30.99 13.15 16.90
C PRO A 521 32.20 12.83 17.79
N THR A 522 32.21 11.63 18.38
CA THR A 522 33.41 11.10 19.03
C THR A 522 34.52 10.93 17.99
N THR A 523 35.75 11.24 18.36
CA THR A 523 36.90 11.24 17.43
C THR A 523 38.07 10.43 17.97
N SER A 524 39.09 10.19 17.15
CA SER A 524 40.29 9.51 17.59
C SER A 524 41.33 10.49 18.13
N GLY A 525 42.27 9.95 18.88
CA GLY A 525 43.31 10.78 19.48
C GLY A 525 44.26 10.02 20.38
N LEU A 526 45.36 10.67 20.70
CA LEU A 526 46.45 10.15 21.51
C LEU A 526 46.79 11.14 22.63
N PHE A 527 46.87 10.61 23.85
CA PHE A 527 47.00 11.37 25.08
C PHE A 527 48.15 10.81 25.91
N PHE A 528 49.11 11.67 26.25
CA PHE A 528 50.21 11.35 27.15
C PHE A 528 50.06 12.11 28.46
N SER A 529 50.23 11.42 29.58
CA SER A 529 50.34 12.04 30.89
C SER A 529 51.57 11.52 31.63
N TYR A 530 52.44 12.44 32.03
CA TYR A 530 53.62 12.16 32.85
C TYR A 530 53.95 13.38 33.72
N GLY A 531 53.96 13.18 35.03
CA GLY A 531 54.13 14.28 36.00
C GLY A 531 52.98 15.29 35.92
N THR A 532 53.31 16.56 35.69
CA THR A 532 52.31 17.63 35.46
C THR A 532 52.00 17.85 33.98
N THR A 533 52.70 17.17 33.08
CA THR A 533 52.53 17.35 31.64
C THR A 533 51.37 16.49 31.15
N LYS A 534 50.49 17.11 30.36
CA LYS A 534 49.43 16.45 29.60
C LYS A 534 49.52 16.94 28.16
N GLU A 535 49.74 16.02 27.24
CA GLU A 535 49.76 16.30 25.80
C GLU A 535 48.63 15.53 25.13
N GLN A 536 47.96 16.19 24.18
CA GLN A 536 46.81 15.66 23.47
C GLN A 536 46.96 15.94 21.98
N PHE A 537 46.76 14.91 21.18
CA PHE A 537 46.75 14.97 19.73
C PHE A 537 45.42 14.38 19.24
N LEU A 538 44.55 15.22 18.67
CA LEU A 538 43.32 14.75 18.03
C LEU A 538 43.60 14.40 16.57
N VAL A 539 43.08 13.27 16.12
CA VAL A 539 43.18 12.78 14.74
C VAL A 539 41.75 12.50 14.27
N PRO A 540 41.31 12.99 13.10
CA PRO A 540 40.01 12.63 12.58
C PRO A 540 39.96 11.14 12.25
N THR A 541 38.85 10.49 12.60
CA THR A 541 38.60 9.08 12.25
C THR A 541 38.49 8.86 10.75
N ASP A 542 38.63 7.61 10.29
CA ASP A 542 38.48 7.26 8.88
C ASP A 542 37.11 7.69 8.33
N ARG A 543 36.06 7.54 9.14
CA ARG A 543 34.70 8.02 8.85
C ARG A 543 34.65 9.53 8.73
N GLU A 544 35.27 10.28 9.65
CA GLU A 544 35.34 11.75 9.58
C GLU A 544 36.09 12.25 8.33
N LYS A 545 37.23 11.63 7.99
CA LYS A 545 38.02 11.98 6.81
C LYS A 545 37.20 11.79 5.52
N PHE A 546 36.51 10.65 5.40
CA PHE A 546 35.60 10.42 4.28
C PHE A 546 34.41 11.38 4.30
N TRP A 547 33.83 11.64 5.47
CA TRP A 547 32.70 12.54 5.64
C TRP A 547 33.03 13.96 5.16
N GLN A 548 34.20 14.48 5.52
CA GLN A 548 34.68 15.78 5.05
C GLN A 548 34.83 15.80 3.52
N PHE A 549 35.42 14.75 2.93
CA PHE A 549 35.47 14.62 1.47
C PHE A 549 34.07 14.59 0.84
N TYR A 550 33.15 13.81 1.39
CA TYR A 550 31.81 13.63 0.84
C TYR A 550 30.99 14.93 0.88
N THR A 551 30.99 15.61 2.02
CA THR A 551 30.11 16.75 2.30
C THR A 551 30.70 18.09 1.86
N GLN A 552 32.02 18.28 1.97
CA GLN A 552 32.67 19.56 1.67
C GLN A 552 33.24 19.62 0.25
N GLN A 553 33.44 18.47 -0.39
CA GLN A 553 33.98 18.41 -1.74
C GLN A 553 33.00 17.76 -2.74
N PHE A 554 32.63 16.50 -2.54
CA PHE A 554 31.87 15.75 -3.55
C PHE A 554 30.45 16.29 -3.79
N LEU A 555 29.64 16.45 -2.74
CA LEU A 555 28.26 16.92 -2.87
C LEU A 555 28.16 18.34 -3.48
N PRO A 556 28.98 19.33 -3.08
CA PRO A 556 29.02 20.64 -3.73
C PRO A 556 29.39 20.58 -5.22
N GLU A 557 30.46 19.85 -5.56
CA GLU A 557 30.90 19.66 -6.96
C GLU A 557 29.80 19.01 -7.81
N LEU A 558 29.20 17.91 -7.33
CA LEU A 558 28.10 17.22 -8.01
C LEU A 558 26.90 18.14 -8.23
N THR A 559 26.55 18.92 -7.21
CA THR A 559 25.40 19.81 -7.26
C THR A 559 25.58 20.92 -8.28
N GLU A 560 26.78 21.51 -8.34
CA GLU A 560 27.10 22.51 -9.36
C GLU A 560 26.97 21.92 -10.77
N GLU A 561 27.50 20.72 -11.00
CA GLU A 561 27.41 20.04 -12.30
C GLU A 561 25.95 19.70 -12.69
N LEU A 562 25.16 19.15 -11.76
CA LEU A 562 23.76 18.80 -12.00
C LEU A 562 22.91 20.04 -12.32
N LEU A 563 23.09 21.13 -11.57
CA LEU A 563 22.34 22.37 -11.78
C LEU A 563 22.75 23.08 -13.08
N CYS A 564 24.02 22.99 -13.50
CA CYS A 564 24.47 23.55 -14.78
C CYS A 564 23.82 22.89 -16.01
N LYS A 565 23.32 21.66 -15.88
CA LYS A 565 22.61 20.96 -16.97
C LYS A 565 21.13 21.35 -17.08
N GLN A 566 20.59 22.04 -16.09
CA GLN A 566 19.18 22.43 -16.09
C GLN A 566 18.99 23.65 -16.99
N ASN A 567 18.10 23.54 -17.98
CA ASN A 567 17.78 24.65 -18.90
C ASN A 567 16.98 25.77 -18.20
N GLU A 568 16.28 25.42 -17.14
CA GLU A 568 15.48 26.31 -16.31
C GLU A 568 15.84 26.09 -14.83
N PRO A 569 15.57 27.05 -13.93
CA PRO A 569 15.80 26.87 -12.51
C PRO A 569 15.06 25.62 -11.99
N TYR A 570 15.80 24.66 -11.45
CA TYR A 570 15.25 23.42 -10.91
C TYR A 570 14.27 23.71 -9.76
N GLN A 571 13.09 23.10 -9.83
CA GLN A 571 11.95 23.40 -8.94
C GLN A 571 11.71 22.32 -7.85
N GLY A 572 12.50 21.26 -7.78
CA GLY A 572 12.32 20.20 -6.78
C GLY A 572 11.14 19.24 -7.04
N ASN A 573 10.53 19.30 -8.22
CA ASN A 573 9.33 18.52 -8.58
C ASN A 573 9.63 17.19 -9.27
N ILE A 574 10.88 16.95 -9.69
CA ILE A 574 11.38 15.72 -10.31
C ILE A 574 12.74 15.37 -9.69
N PRO A 575 13.20 14.10 -9.67
CA PRO A 575 14.55 13.78 -9.20
C PRO A 575 15.66 14.54 -9.95
N LEU A 576 16.67 15.04 -9.22
CA LEU A 576 17.89 15.65 -9.80
C LEU A 576 18.77 14.60 -10.49
N PHE A 577 18.83 13.40 -9.90
CA PHE A 577 19.59 12.26 -10.40
C PHE A 577 18.77 10.99 -10.20
N HIS A 578 19.12 9.92 -10.92
CA HIS A 578 18.47 8.63 -10.74
C HIS A 578 18.96 8.02 -9.42
N SER A 579 20.28 7.88 -9.28
CA SER A 579 20.89 7.33 -8.07
C SER A 579 22.32 7.82 -7.84
N ILE A 580 22.70 7.96 -6.57
CA ILE A 580 24.08 8.06 -6.08
C ILE A 580 24.41 6.76 -5.36
N GLU A 581 25.31 5.96 -5.92
CA GLU A 581 25.83 4.74 -5.30
C GLU A 581 27.15 5.07 -4.60
N VAL A 582 27.18 4.94 -3.27
CA VAL A 582 28.35 5.28 -2.42
C VAL A 582 28.94 4.00 -1.85
N ILE A 583 30.01 3.50 -2.46
CA ILE A 583 30.67 2.25 -2.06
C ILE A 583 31.83 2.59 -1.14
N VAL A 584 31.79 2.17 0.12
CA VAL A 584 32.82 2.49 1.13
C VAL A 584 33.36 1.21 1.77
N THR A 585 34.66 1.16 2.04
CA THR A 585 35.29 0.05 2.78
C THR A 585 36.30 0.60 3.78
N MET A 586 36.17 0.25 5.06
CA MET A 586 37.02 0.76 6.16
C MET A 586 37.23 -0.31 7.25
N SER A 587 38.25 -0.12 8.10
CA SER A 587 38.49 -0.95 9.29
C SER A 587 37.84 -0.34 10.53
N GLU A 588 36.74 -0.94 10.98
CA GLU A 588 35.89 -0.37 12.03
C GLU A 588 35.32 -1.48 12.93
N GLN A 589 34.96 -1.14 14.17
CA GLN A 589 34.29 -2.06 15.09
C GLN A 589 32.89 -2.44 14.56
N GLU A 590 32.63 -3.76 14.50
CA GLU A 590 31.34 -4.35 14.14
C GLU A 590 31.05 -5.53 15.08
N GLU A 591 30.01 -5.41 15.91
CA GLU A 591 29.71 -6.40 16.94
C GLU A 591 28.21 -6.46 17.28
N ARG A 592 27.66 -7.67 17.40
CA ARG A 592 26.33 -7.92 17.98
C ARG A 592 26.45 -8.05 19.50
N LEU A 593 25.58 -7.37 20.25
CA LEU A 593 25.64 -7.36 21.72
C LEU A 593 24.91 -8.54 22.39
N ASP A 594 24.19 -9.35 21.62
CA ASP A 594 23.33 -10.44 22.13
C ASP A 594 22.34 -9.93 23.20
N ILE A 595 21.79 -8.74 22.97
CA ILE A 595 20.72 -8.07 23.73
C ILE A 595 19.71 -7.60 22.67
N ASP A 596 18.64 -8.38 22.50
CA ASP A 596 17.71 -8.23 21.36
C ASP A 596 18.47 -8.06 20.03
N GLU A 597 18.20 -6.99 19.27
CA GLU A 597 18.83 -6.73 17.97
C GLU A 597 19.99 -5.72 18.04
N GLU A 598 20.43 -5.34 19.24
CA GLU A 598 21.39 -4.24 19.43
C GLU A 598 22.81 -4.56 18.95
N THR A 599 23.43 -3.56 18.32
CA THR A 599 24.73 -3.67 17.67
C THR A 599 25.67 -2.53 18.09
N ILE A 600 26.97 -2.74 17.93
CA ILE A 600 27.95 -1.67 17.83
C ILE A 600 28.44 -1.71 16.38
N SER A 601 27.86 -0.85 15.54
CA SER A 601 28.26 -0.70 14.14
C SER A 601 28.49 0.75 13.79
N SER A 602 29.76 1.11 13.67
CA SER A 602 30.17 2.46 13.30
C SER A 602 29.94 2.75 11.81
N LEU A 603 29.92 1.68 10.99
CA LEU A 603 29.71 1.73 9.54
C LEU A 603 28.24 1.62 9.13
N GLU A 604 27.38 1.01 9.94
CA GLU A 604 25.93 1.19 9.80
C GLU A 604 25.57 2.65 10.06
N ALA A 605 26.12 3.26 11.10
CA ALA A 605 25.92 4.68 11.38
C ALA A 605 26.38 5.56 10.20
N LEU A 606 27.52 5.23 9.57
CA LEU A 606 27.97 5.91 8.34
C LEU A 606 27.02 5.67 7.14
N HIS A 607 26.49 4.45 6.97
CA HIS A 607 25.49 4.15 5.94
C HIS A 607 24.27 5.08 6.08
N GLU A 608 23.77 5.21 7.31
CA GLU A 608 22.63 6.05 7.66
C GLU A 608 22.94 7.55 7.50
N ASP A 609 24.13 7.99 7.92
CA ASP A 609 24.63 9.36 7.71
C ASP A 609 24.68 9.73 6.22
N ILE A 610 25.27 8.87 5.36
CA ILE A 610 25.32 9.13 3.91
C ILE A 610 23.91 9.28 3.34
N TYR A 611 22.99 8.40 3.72
CA TYR A 611 21.61 8.42 3.21
C TYR A 611 20.88 9.70 3.61
N PHE A 612 20.68 9.92 4.91
CA PHE A 612 19.83 11.02 5.39
C PHE A 612 20.46 12.40 5.22
N TYR A 613 21.77 12.54 5.44
CA TYR A 613 22.42 13.83 5.23
C TYR A 613 22.32 14.29 3.78
N THR A 614 22.44 13.37 2.81
CA THR A 614 22.28 13.74 1.40
C THR A 614 20.87 14.24 1.11
N LEU A 615 19.85 13.63 1.72
CA LEU A 615 18.47 14.11 1.60
C LEU A 615 18.29 15.50 2.23
N ASP A 616 18.88 15.73 3.41
CA ASP A 616 18.78 17.01 4.12
C ASP A 616 19.59 18.11 3.43
N TYR A 617 20.77 17.79 2.90
CA TYR A 617 21.58 18.68 2.07
C TYR A 617 20.78 19.25 0.90
N TYR A 618 20.10 18.39 0.12
CA TYR A 618 19.27 18.87 -0.99
C TYR A 618 17.98 19.57 -0.51
N ALA A 619 17.38 19.14 0.59
CA ALA A 619 16.22 19.80 1.18
C ALA A 619 16.54 21.26 1.56
N TYR A 620 17.58 21.50 2.37
CA TYR A 620 18.01 22.86 2.75
C TYR A 620 18.51 23.67 1.56
N LEU A 621 19.20 23.04 0.60
CA LEU A 621 19.60 23.71 -0.63
C LEU A 621 18.39 24.24 -1.41
N GLY A 622 17.33 23.44 -1.52
CA GLY A 622 16.08 23.84 -2.17
C GLY A 622 15.38 24.98 -1.43
N GLU A 623 15.28 24.90 -0.10
CA GLU A 623 14.72 26.00 0.71
C GLU A 623 15.47 27.31 0.48
N ARG A 624 16.80 27.28 0.43
CA ARG A 624 17.62 28.48 0.19
C ARG A 624 17.52 29.02 -1.23
N LYS A 625 17.46 28.14 -2.25
CA LYS A 625 17.46 28.56 -3.66
C LYS A 625 16.07 28.90 -4.19
N THR A 626 15.04 28.18 -3.76
CA THR A 626 13.68 28.27 -4.32
C THR A 626 12.59 28.52 -3.28
N GLY A 627 12.92 28.53 -1.98
CA GLY A 627 11.93 28.68 -0.91
C GLY A 627 11.11 27.42 -0.61
N VAL A 628 11.46 26.28 -1.24
CA VAL A 628 10.78 25.00 -1.10
C VAL A 628 11.84 23.90 -1.02
N ALA A 629 11.73 23.02 -0.03
CA ALA A 629 12.64 21.90 0.14
C ALA A 629 12.62 20.94 -1.06
N TRP A 630 13.79 20.53 -1.53
CA TRP A 630 13.90 19.46 -2.54
C TRP A 630 13.94 18.10 -1.85
N SER A 631 12.77 17.61 -1.44
CA SER A 631 12.64 16.40 -0.60
C SER A 631 12.96 15.08 -1.30
N SER A 632 13.07 15.09 -2.63
CA SER A 632 13.22 13.89 -3.47
C SER A 632 14.31 14.07 -4.53
N PRO A 633 15.58 14.27 -4.14
CA PRO A 633 16.67 14.57 -5.07
C PRO A 633 17.05 13.39 -5.98
N GLY A 634 16.72 12.16 -5.59
CA GLY A 634 17.09 10.92 -6.26
C GLY A 634 17.47 9.84 -5.25
N ALA A 635 17.69 8.60 -5.71
CA ALA A 635 18.02 7.51 -4.78
C ALA A 635 19.44 7.61 -4.25
N VAL A 636 19.61 7.59 -2.93
CA VAL A 636 20.93 7.50 -2.29
C VAL A 636 21.13 6.05 -1.84
N ARG A 637 22.17 5.40 -2.36
CA ARG A 637 22.41 3.94 -2.20
C ARG A 637 23.80 3.70 -1.58
N PRO A 638 23.94 3.70 -0.24
CA PRO A 638 25.21 3.46 0.43
C PRO A 638 25.52 1.95 0.52
N PHE A 639 26.60 1.52 -0.12
CA PHE A 639 27.16 0.17 -0.05
C PHE A 639 28.42 0.16 0.81
N VAL A 640 28.24 0.17 2.13
CA VAL A 640 29.34 0.27 3.11
C VAL A 640 29.76 -1.12 3.59
N LYS A 641 31.07 -1.37 3.69
CA LYS A 641 31.63 -2.68 4.07
C LYS A 641 32.69 -2.55 5.16
N VAL A 642 32.60 -3.41 6.18
CA VAL A 642 33.62 -3.56 7.21
C VAL A 642 34.74 -4.48 6.70
N LYS A 643 35.99 -4.02 6.74
CA LYS A 643 37.16 -4.84 6.41
C LYS A 643 38.30 -4.56 7.39
N PRO A 644 38.50 -5.43 8.41
CA PRO A 644 39.53 -5.25 9.43
C PRO A 644 40.94 -5.08 8.84
N ALA A 645 41.72 -4.20 9.46
CA ALA A 645 43.09 -3.82 9.11
C ALA A 645 43.28 -3.28 7.67
N SER A 646 42.21 -2.84 7.00
CA SER A 646 42.31 -2.22 5.67
C SER A 646 42.36 -0.70 5.75
N SER A 647 43.12 -0.09 4.84
CA SER A 647 43.05 1.36 4.63
C SER A 647 41.71 1.76 4.01
N PRO A 648 41.15 2.91 4.39
CA PRO A 648 39.83 3.35 3.95
C PRO A 648 39.83 3.73 2.46
N VAL A 649 38.79 3.30 1.74
CA VAL A 649 38.58 3.57 0.31
C VAL A 649 37.10 3.76 0.01
N ALA A 650 36.79 4.68 -0.91
CA ALA A 650 35.43 4.87 -1.40
C ALA A 650 35.39 5.08 -2.92
N THR A 651 34.32 4.60 -3.55
CA THR A 651 33.97 4.89 -4.94
C THR A 651 32.51 5.35 -5.00
N ILE A 652 32.28 6.51 -5.60
CA ILE A 652 30.94 7.10 -5.75
C ILE A 652 30.57 7.12 -7.22
N ARG A 653 29.40 6.59 -7.57
CA ARG A 653 28.84 6.57 -8.93
C ARG A 653 27.50 7.27 -8.96
N VAL A 654 27.31 8.17 -9.92
CA VAL A 654 26.05 8.90 -10.11
C VAL A 654 25.43 8.50 -11.43
N LYS A 655 24.15 8.12 -11.43
CA LYS A 655 23.37 7.83 -12.65
C LYS A 655 22.40 8.97 -12.94
N GLU A 656 22.26 9.34 -14.21
CA GLU A 656 21.37 10.44 -14.61
C GLU A 656 19.90 10.05 -14.53
N TYR A 657 19.07 10.97 -14.03
CA TYR A 657 17.62 10.88 -14.20
C TYR A 657 17.25 11.45 -15.57
N LYS A 658 16.42 10.71 -16.32
CA LYS A 658 15.84 11.19 -17.57
C LYS A 658 14.33 11.07 -17.47
N GLU A 659 13.66 12.21 -17.50
CA GLU A 659 12.21 12.25 -17.44
C GLU A 659 11.61 11.66 -18.72
N GLU A 660 10.78 10.63 -18.56
CA GLU A 660 9.91 10.13 -19.61
C GLU A 660 8.57 10.84 -19.50
N GLN A 661 8.13 11.50 -20.59
CA GLN A 661 6.82 12.12 -20.60
C GLN A 661 5.73 11.06 -20.72
N ALA A 662 4.77 11.11 -19.80
CA ALA A 662 3.56 10.31 -19.91
C ALA A 662 2.74 10.72 -21.13
N PHE A 663 2.33 9.75 -21.95
CA PHE A 663 1.36 9.97 -23.03
C PHE A 663 -0.05 9.66 -22.52
N SER A 664 -1.01 10.54 -22.83
CA SER A 664 -2.42 10.19 -22.82
C SER A 664 -2.71 9.33 -24.04
N ILE A 665 -3.24 8.13 -23.82
CA ILE A 665 -3.64 7.20 -24.87
C ILE A 665 -5.17 7.14 -24.89
N LYS A 666 -5.77 7.35 -26.05
CA LYS A 666 -7.23 7.24 -26.24
C LYS A 666 -7.55 6.37 -27.44
N THR A 667 -8.30 5.29 -27.22
CA THR A 667 -8.88 4.48 -28.29
C THR A 667 -10.09 5.19 -28.87
N THR A 668 -9.99 5.61 -30.13
CA THR A 668 -11.05 6.35 -30.82
C THR A 668 -11.92 5.46 -31.69
N HIS A 669 -11.35 4.41 -32.30
CA HIS A 669 -12.07 3.48 -33.16
C HIS A 669 -11.66 2.03 -32.91
N LEU A 670 -12.62 1.11 -33.01
CA LEU A 670 -12.40 -0.33 -33.10
C LEU A 670 -13.02 -0.85 -34.39
N TYR A 671 -12.31 -1.74 -35.08
CA TYR A 671 -12.76 -2.33 -36.34
C TYR A 671 -13.04 -3.81 -36.14
N PHE A 672 -14.15 -4.29 -36.69
CA PHE A 672 -14.62 -5.66 -36.61
C PHE A 672 -14.81 -6.24 -38.00
N GLU A 673 -14.55 -7.53 -38.15
CA GLU A 673 -14.87 -8.30 -39.34
C GLU A 673 -15.90 -9.40 -38.99
N ALA A 674 -16.74 -9.80 -39.94
CA ALA A 674 -17.69 -10.88 -39.78
C ALA A 674 -16.94 -12.18 -39.48
N GLU A 675 -17.57 -13.04 -38.69
CA GLU A 675 -17.02 -14.32 -38.22
C GLU A 675 -15.84 -14.21 -37.24
N GLN A 676 -15.36 -13.00 -36.91
CA GLN A 676 -14.36 -12.79 -35.86
C GLN A 676 -15.00 -12.39 -34.53
N SER A 677 -14.53 -13.00 -33.44
CA SER A 677 -15.05 -12.75 -32.08
C SER A 677 -14.38 -11.55 -31.38
N ALA A 678 -13.38 -10.92 -32.01
CA ALA A 678 -12.58 -9.83 -31.45
C ALA A 678 -12.34 -8.76 -32.52
N PRO A 679 -12.05 -7.50 -32.13
CA PRO A 679 -11.70 -6.47 -33.09
C PRO A 679 -10.42 -6.85 -33.84
N VAL A 680 -10.37 -6.54 -35.14
CA VAL A 680 -9.21 -6.78 -36.01
C VAL A 680 -8.19 -5.66 -35.94
N LYS A 681 -8.63 -4.45 -35.59
CA LYS A 681 -7.80 -3.25 -35.57
C LYS A 681 -8.33 -2.25 -34.55
N ALA A 682 -7.44 -1.47 -33.94
CA ALA A 682 -7.77 -0.31 -33.11
C ALA A 682 -7.07 0.95 -33.64
N ARG A 683 -7.76 2.09 -33.59
CA ARG A 683 -7.16 3.41 -33.84
C ARG A 683 -6.97 4.15 -32.52
N ILE A 684 -5.73 4.51 -32.25
CA ILE A 684 -5.29 5.08 -30.99
C ILE A 684 -4.76 6.50 -31.24
N LEU A 685 -5.20 7.44 -30.42
CA LEU A 685 -4.67 8.79 -30.33
C LEU A 685 -3.69 8.85 -29.15
N ARG A 686 -2.45 9.22 -29.42
CA ARG A 686 -1.41 9.43 -28.40
C ARG A 686 -1.09 10.91 -28.31
N THR A 687 -1.25 11.50 -27.13
CA THR A 687 -1.05 12.93 -26.90
C THR A 687 -0.20 13.15 -25.66
N ASN A 688 0.82 13.99 -25.77
CA ASN A 688 1.52 14.59 -24.65
C ASN A 688 1.68 16.10 -24.91
N GLU A 689 2.36 16.82 -24.03
CA GLU A 689 2.55 18.28 -24.16
C GLU A 689 3.27 18.69 -25.45
N LYS A 690 4.12 17.81 -26.00
CA LYS A 690 5.02 18.12 -27.13
C LYS A 690 4.58 17.54 -28.46
N SER A 691 3.69 16.55 -28.46
CA SER A 691 3.37 15.76 -29.66
C SER A 691 1.97 15.14 -29.60
N THR A 692 1.34 15.02 -30.76
CA THR A 692 0.12 14.24 -30.96
C THR A 692 0.31 13.34 -32.17
N SER A 693 0.05 12.05 -32.03
CA SER A 693 0.14 11.07 -33.11
C SER A 693 -1.07 10.14 -33.12
N ILE A 694 -1.43 9.66 -34.31
CA ILE A 694 -2.48 8.67 -34.51
C ILE A 694 -1.81 7.38 -34.98
N GLU A 695 -2.14 6.28 -34.33
CA GLU A 695 -1.58 4.96 -34.60
C GLU A 695 -2.73 3.98 -34.88
N GLU A 696 -2.62 3.18 -35.94
CA GLU A 696 -3.53 2.06 -36.19
C GLU A 696 -2.83 0.75 -35.89
N ARG A 697 -3.35 0.00 -34.92
CA ARG A 697 -2.78 -1.28 -34.46
C ARG A 697 -3.63 -2.44 -34.93
N THR A 698 -3.01 -3.37 -35.63
CA THR A 698 -3.65 -4.61 -36.08
C THR A 698 -3.61 -5.62 -34.93
N LEU A 699 -4.77 -6.15 -34.53
CA LEU A 699 -4.98 -6.93 -33.31
C LEU A 699 -4.86 -8.48 -33.40
N PRO A 700 -4.65 -9.16 -34.55
CA PRO A 700 -4.66 -10.62 -34.62
C PRO A 700 -3.50 -11.32 -33.87
N TYR A 701 -2.64 -10.59 -33.15
CA TYR A 701 -1.43 -11.12 -32.48
C TYR A 701 -1.17 -10.64 -31.04
N LEU A 702 -2.08 -9.91 -30.37
CA LEU A 702 -1.83 -9.40 -29.01
C LEU A 702 -2.08 -10.43 -27.87
N LEU A 703 -2.02 -11.73 -28.16
CA LEU A 703 -2.08 -12.77 -27.12
C LEU A 703 -0.73 -12.88 -26.40
N ARG A 704 -0.46 -11.98 -25.46
CA ARG A 704 0.52 -12.28 -24.41
C ARG A 704 -0.15 -13.17 -23.38
N ASN A 705 0.00 -14.48 -23.53
CA ASN A 705 -0.19 -15.42 -22.42
C ASN A 705 1.02 -15.28 -21.48
N HIS A 706 1.16 -14.13 -20.81
CA HIS A 706 2.07 -14.05 -19.68
C HIS A 706 1.28 -14.48 -18.46
N HIS A 707 1.50 -15.72 -18.01
CA HIS A 707 1.21 -16.01 -16.62
C HIS A 707 2.22 -15.21 -15.80
N PRO A 708 1.78 -14.31 -14.91
CA PRO A 708 2.71 -13.62 -14.03
C PRO A 708 3.38 -14.64 -13.11
N ASP A 709 4.66 -14.41 -12.80
CA ASP A 709 5.34 -15.18 -11.76
C ASP A 709 4.73 -14.79 -10.42
N MET A 710 3.91 -15.69 -9.87
CA MET A 710 3.23 -15.49 -8.59
C MET A 710 4.16 -15.69 -7.39
N GLY A 711 5.42 -16.10 -7.61
CA GLY A 711 6.43 -16.31 -6.57
C GLY A 711 5.90 -17.14 -5.40
N GLU A 712 6.07 -16.63 -4.18
CA GLU A 712 5.65 -17.30 -2.94
C GLU A 712 4.13 -17.44 -2.78
N TRP A 713 3.34 -16.73 -3.58
CA TRP A 713 1.87 -16.77 -3.56
C TRP A 713 1.27 -17.83 -4.48
N ALA A 714 2.08 -18.49 -5.32
CA ALA A 714 1.62 -19.45 -6.32
C ALA A 714 0.75 -20.57 -5.74
N GLU A 715 1.12 -21.10 -4.58
CA GLU A 715 0.34 -22.15 -3.90
C GLU A 715 -1.06 -21.66 -3.50
N LEU A 716 -1.15 -20.49 -2.86
CA LEU A 716 -2.41 -19.92 -2.40
C LEU A 716 -3.32 -19.53 -3.56
N ALA A 717 -2.74 -19.04 -4.66
CA ALA A 717 -3.48 -18.65 -5.87
C ALA A 717 -4.18 -19.83 -6.58
N THR A 718 -3.90 -21.08 -6.21
CA THR A 718 -4.65 -22.25 -6.73
C THR A 718 -6.01 -22.43 -6.07
N HIS A 719 -6.25 -21.78 -4.92
CA HIS A 719 -7.51 -21.88 -4.21
C HIS A 719 -8.61 -21.02 -4.89
N PRO A 720 -9.85 -21.50 -5.05
CA PRO A 720 -10.94 -20.78 -5.76
C PRO A 720 -11.41 -19.48 -5.09
N SER A 721 -10.83 -19.12 -3.95
CA SER A 721 -11.11 -17.88 -3.21
C SER A 721 -10.01 -16.84 -3.39
N VAL A 722 -8.90 -17.18 -4.02
CA VAL A 722 -7.71 -16.33 -4.11
C VAL A 722 -7.47 -16.00 -5.57
N HIS A 723 -7.59 -14.73 -5.93
CA HIS A 723 -7.42 -14.24 -7.29
C HIS A 723 -6.31 -13.21 -7.32
N MET A 724 -5.24 -13.50 -8.07
CA MET A 724 -4.07 -12.64 -8.15
C MET A 724 -3.89 -12.11 -9.58
N TRP A 725 -3.58 -10.83 -9.71
CA TRP A 725 -3.41 -10.16 -11.00
C TRP A 725 -2.43 -8.98 -10.90
N GLU A 726 -1.78 -8.65 -12.02
CA GLU A 726 -0.82 -7.53 -12.11
C GLU A 726 -1.60 -6.20 -12.22
N VAL A 727 -1.47 -5.36 -11.20
CA VAL A 727 -2.14 -4.06 -11.14
C VAL A 727 -1.36 -3.03 -11.95
N GLU A 728 -0.06 -2.96 -11.68
CA GLU A 728 0.86 -1.96 -12.22
C GLU A 728 2.28 -2.51 -12.32
N LYS A 729 3.16 -1.72 -12.93
CA LYS A 729 4.61 -1.93 -12.84
C LYS A 729 5.27 -0.80 -12.07
N SER A 730 6.27 -1.13 -11.28
CA SER A 730 7.13 -0.17 -10.57
C SER A 730 7.85 0.78 -11.54
N PHE A 731 8.54 1.77 -11.01
CA PHE A 731 9.31 2.70 -11.83
C PHE A 731 10.33 2.01 -12.74
N GLU A 732 11.05 0.99 -12.24
CA GLU A 732 12.01 0.18 -13.03
C GLU A 732 11.33 -0.98 -13.81
N GLY A 733 10.00 -1.11 -13.75
CA GLY A 733 9.24 -2.03 -14.59
C GLY A 733 8.95 -3.41 -13.98
N ARG A 734 9.17 -3.60 -12.67
CA ARG A 734 8.82 -4.83 -11.94
C ARG A 734 7.31 -4.90 -11.70
N PRO A 735 6.66 -6.06 -11.82
CA PRO A 735 5.23 -6.17 -11.62
C PRO A 735 4.83 -5.94 -10.15
N ILE A 736 3.70 -5.25 -9.95
CA ILE A 736 3.04 -5.03 -8.67
C ILE A 736 1.69 -5.71 -8.73
N PHE A 737 1.46 -6.64 -7.81
CA PHE A 737 0.27 -7.48 -7.79
C PHE A 737 -0.76 -7.02 -6.78
N ALA A 738 -2.01 -7.46 -6.97
CA ALA A 738 -3.02 -7.52 -5.92
C ALA A 738 -3.51 -8.95 -5.75
N VAL A 739 -3.81 -9.33 -4.51
CA VAL A 739 -4.41 -10.60 -4.14
C VAL A 739 -5.81 -10.33 -3.58
N GLU A 740 -6.83 -10.76 -4.31
CA GLU A 740 -8.24 -10.62 -3.95
C GLU A 740 -8.72 -11.92 -3.31
N VAL A 741 -9.16 -11.86 -2.06
CA VAL A 741 -9.63 -12.99 -1.27
C VAL A 741 -11.11 -12.83 -0.97
N THR A 742 -11.93 -13.65 -1.64
CA THR A 742 -13.40 -13.60 -1.63
C THR A 742 -14.00 -14.95 -1.26
N ALA A 743 -15.33 -15.00 -1.08
CA ALA A 743 -16.01 -16.29 -1.20
C ALA A 743 -15.68 -16.94 -2.57
N PRO A 744 -15.69 -18.29 -2.66
CA PRO A 744 -15.34 -18.98 -3.90
C PRO A 744 -16.16 -18.44 -5.08
N GLN A 745 -15.45 -18.01 -6.13
CA GLN A 745 -16.09 -17.56 -7.36
C GLN A 745 -16.57 -18.77 -8.16
N ILE A 746 -17.82 -18.74 -8.60
CA ILE A 746 -18.46 -19.90 -9.26
C ILE A 746 -18.82 -19.64 -10.72
N SER A 747 -18.90 -18.36 -11.11
CA SER A 747 -19.30 -17.93 -12.44
C SER A 747 -18.15 -17.20 -13.14
N LYS A 748 -18.17 -17.17 -14.47
CA LYS A 748 -17.07 -16.56 -15.26
C LYS A 748 -16.88 -15.07 -15.02
N TYR A 749 -17.97 -14.34 -14.79
CA TYR A 749 -17.95 -12.89 -14.69
C TYR A 749 -18.37 -12.42 -13.31
N VAL A 750 -17.57 -11.53 -12.72
CA VAL A 750 -17.71 -11.07 -11.34
C VAL A 750 -17.79 -9.55 -11.29
N SER A 751 -18.60 -9.01 -10.39
CA SER A 751 -18.69 -7.58 -10.07
C SER A 751 -18.13 -7.29 -8.68
N THR A 752 -16.92 -6.74 -8.63
CA THR A 752 -16.27 -6.34 -7.36
C THR A 752 -17.07 -5.27 -6.61
N HIS A 753 -17.74 -4.37 -7.34
CA HIS A 753 -18.66 -3.38 -6.77
C HIS A 753 -19.85 -4.01 -6.07
N LYS A 754 -20.44 -5.07 -6.63
CA LYS A 754 -21.52 -5.81 -5.95
C LYS A 754 -21.00 -6.62 -4.78
N LEU A 755 -19.84 -7.27 -4.92
CA LEU A 755 -19.21 -7.95 -3.78
C LEU A 755 -18.95 -6.96 -2.63
N SER A 756 -18.43 -5.77 -2.92
CA SER A 756 -18.19 -4.68 -1.95
C SER A 756 -19.48 -4.06 -1.37
N LEU A 757 -20.55 -4.06 -2.17
CA LEU A 757 -21.88 -3.63 -1.73
C LEU A 757 -22.44 -4.59 -0.67
N TYR A 758 -22.43 -5.90 -0.94
CA TYR A 758 -22.97 -6.92 -0.04
C TYR A 758 -22.05 -7.21 1.15
N LYS A 759 -20.73 -7.17 0.94
CA LYS A 759 -19.71 -7.48 1.93
C LYS A 759 -18.69 -6.34 1.99
N PRO A 760 -18.37 -5.77 3.15
CA PRO A 760 -17.34 -4.76 3.28
C PRO A 760 -16.00 -5.27 2.82
N THR A 761 -15.17 -4.35 2.34
CA THR A 761 -13.85 -4.68 1.81
C THR A 761 -12.76 -4.08 2.69
N ILE A 762 -11.79 -4.92 3.07
CA ILE A 762 -10.55 -4.51 3.74
C ILE A 762 -9.45 -4.49 2.70
N LEU A 763 -8.74 -3.36 2.57
CA LEU A 763 -7.51 -3.25 1.80
C LEU A 763 -6.32 -3.31 2.76
N LEU A 764 -5.43 -4.28 2.55
CA LEU A 764 -4.20 -4.46 3.32
C LEU A 764 -3.00 -4.21 2.40
N GLU A 765 -2.20 -3.20 2.71
CA GLU A 765 -0.97 -2.86 2.00
C GLU A 765 0.24 -3.37 2.80
N THR A 766 1.16 -4.07 2.12
CA THR A 766 2.41 -4.57 2.73
C THR A 766 3.61 -4.32 1.82
N GLY A 767 4.79 -4.25 2.41
CA GLY A 767 6.03 -3.96 1.68
C GLY A 767 6.01 -2.56 1.05
N HIS A 768 5.33 -1.60 1.69
CA HIS A 768 5.39 -0.18 1.35
C HIS A 768 6.84 0.29 1.41
N HIS A 769 7.48 0.04 2.55
CA HIS A 769 8.91 0.17 2.76
C HIS A 769 9.56 -1.22 2.88
N PRO A 770 10.32 -1.65 1.87
CA PRO A 770 10.84 -3.02 1.81
C PRO A 770 11.81 -3.45 2.90
N ASN A 771 12.47 -2.50 3.57
CA ASN A 771 13.33 -2.81 4.71
C ASN A 771 12.52 -3.15 5.99
N GLU A 772 11.22 -2.85 6.03
CA GLU A 772 10.25 -3.24 7.07
C GLU A 772 9.69 -4.64 6.72
N VAL A 773 10.47 -5.68 7.02
CA VAL A 773 10.38 -6.98 6.33
C VAL A 773 9.22 -7.89 6.74
N SER A 774 8.53 -7.62 7.85
CA SER A 774 7.63 -8.59 8.49
C SER A 774 6.19 -8.55 7.99
N SER A 775 5.73 -7.44 7.41
CA SER A 775 4.37 -7.27 6.89
C SER A 775 4.05 -8.24 5.74
N MET A 776 4.97 -8.38 4.78
CA MET A 776 4.81 -9.20 3.58
C MET A 776 4.52 -10.69 3.89
N PRO A 777 5.34 -11.40 4.69
CA PRO A 777 5.02 -12.76 5.11
C PRO A 777 3.81 -12.84 6.05
N ALA A 778 3.55 -11.82 6.88
CA ALA A 778 2.37 -11.79 7.75
C ALA A 778 1.06 -11.82 6.95
N ALA A 779 0.95 -11.01 5.90
CA ALA A 779 -0.22 -11.00 5.03
C ALA A 779 -0.43 -12.35 4.32
N ARG A 780 0.65 -12.98 3.84
CA ARG A 780 0.58 -14.33 3.23
C ARG A 780 0.06 -15.37 4.21
N GLU A 781 0.55 -15.36 5.45
CA GLU A 781 0.07 -16.27 6.49
C GLU A 781 -1.39 -16.00 6.90
N LEU A 782 -1.82 -14.74 6.92
CA LEU A 782 -3.23 -14.40 7.18
C LEU A 782 -4.15 -14.91 6.08
N VAL A 783 -3.77 -14.76 4.82
CA VAL A 783 -4.55 -15.29 3.69
C VAL A 783 -4.63 -16.81 3.78
N ALA A 784 -3.51 -17.48 4.06
CA ALA A 784 -3.49 -18.93 4.29
C ALA A 784 -4.42 -19.34 5.45
N GLU A 785 -4.40 -18.61 6.57
CA GLU A 785 -5.31 -18.85 7.70
C GLU A 785 -6.77 -18.65 7.31
N LEU A 786 -7.09 -17.60 6.53
CA LEU A 786 -8.44 -17.30 6.08
C LEU A 786 -9.01 -18.45 5.25
N ILE A 787 -8.28 -18.91 4.23
CA ILE A 787 -8.79 -19.93 3.30
C ILE A 787 -8.77 -21.35 3.88
N THR A 788 -7.99 -21.61 4.94
CA THR A 788 -7.90 -22.94 5.55
C THR A 788 -8.71 -23.09 6.85
N LYS A 789 -8.84 -22.03 7.65
CA LYS A 789 -9.41 -22.11 9.01
C LYS A 789 -10.58 -21.17 9.24
N LYS A 790 -10.79 -20.15 8.41
CA LYS A 790 -11.79 -19.07 8.61
C LYS A 790 -12.58 -18.76 7.34
N MET A 791 -12.85 -19.76 6.51
CA MET A 791 -13.63 -19.58 5.26
C MET A 791 -15.01 -18.96 5.50
N ASP A 792 -15.62 -19.21 6.66
CA ASP A 792 -16.89 -18.59 7.08
C ASP A 792 -16.79 -17.06 7.16
N TRP A 793 -15.61 -16.49 7.42
CA TRP A 793 -15.40 -15.04 7.42
C TRP A 793 -15.51 -14.42 6.03
N LEU A 794 -15.26 -15.18 4.95
CA LEU A 794 -15.39 -14.71 3.56
C LEU A 794 -16.86 -14.61 3.11
N THR A 795 -17.81 -15.16 3.88
CA THR A 795 -19.23 -14.82 3.76
C THR A 795 -19.53 -13.43 4.32
N ARG A 796 -18.57 -12.86 5.07
CA ARG A 796 -18.75 -11.64 5.84
C ARG A 796 -18.00 -10.44 5.23
N PHE A 797 -16.79 -10.60 4.73
CA PHE A 797 -16.04 -9.50 4.11
C PHE A 797 -15.26 -9.98 2.89
N ASN A 798 -14.77 -9.03 2.09
CA ASN A 798 -13.75 -9.26 1.08
C ASN A 798 -12.41 -8.72 1.60
N LEU A 799 -11.31 -9.40 1.31
CA LEU A 799 -9.97 -8.92 1.61
C LEU A 799 -9.21 -8.69 0.30
N VAL A 800 -8.57 -7.54 0.17
CA VAL A 800 -7.68 -7.20 -0.94
C VAL A 800 -6.32 -6.92 -0.34
N VAL A 801 -5.28 -7.59 -0.82
CA VAL A 801 -3.92 -7.46 -0.30
C VAL A 801 -3.02 -6.93 -1.42
N ILE A 802 -2.21 -5.92 -1.14
CA ILE A 802 -1.05 -5.55 -1.95
C ILE A 802 0.16 -6.23 -1.30
N PRO A 803 0.61 -7.41 -1.79
CA PRO A 803 1.64 -8.18 -1.10
C PRO A 803 3.01 -7.50 -1.10
N PHE A 804 3.33 -6.74 -2.15
CA PHE A 804 4.62 -6.08 -2.33
C PHE A 804 4.40 -4.74 -3.05
N ALA A 805 4.17 -3.66 -2.28
CA ALA A 805 3.86 -2.36 -2.86
C ALA A 805 5.07 -1.69 -3.56
N ASN A 806 6.30 -1.94 -3.07
CA ASN A 806 7.54 -1.36 -3.61
C ASN A 806 8.57 -2.44 -4.02
N PRO A 807 8.38 -3.14 -5.16
CA PRO A 807 9.28 -4.21 -5.59
C PRO A 807 10.69 -3.70 -6.01
N ASP A 808 10.84 -2.42 -6.33
CA ASP A 808 12.16 -1.83 -6.65
C ASP A 808 13.00 -1.67 -5.38
N GLY A 809 12.39 -1.18 -4.29
CA GLY A 809 13.05 -1.14 -2.99
C GLY A 809 13.35 -2.55 -2.45
N VAL A 810 12.51 -3.56 -2.72
CA VAL A 810 12.81 -4.97 -2.38
C VAL A 810 14.08 -5.43 -3.08
N ALA A 811 14.25 -5.11 -4.36
CA ALA A 811 15.44 -5.47 -5.11
C ALA A 811 16.71 -4.82 -4.53
N LEU A 812 16.63 -3.54 -4.13
CA LEU A 812 17.73 -2.85 -3.47
C LEU A 812 18.01 -3.42 -2.07
N HIS A 813 16.98 -3.69 -1.27
CA HIS A 813 17.12 -4.32 0.05
C HIS A 813 17.84 -5.67 -0.05
N GLN A 814 17.42 -6.52 -0.99
CA GLN A 814 18.07 -7.81 -1.28
C GLN A 814 19.54 -7.67 -1.71
N GLU A 815 19.93 -6.55 -2.30
CA GLU A 815 21.33 -6.28 -2.61
C GLU A 815 22.12 -5.90 -1.36
N LEU A 816 21.58 -4.99 -0.55
CA LEU A 816 22.23 -4.46 0.66
C LEU A 816 22.45 -5.53 1.74
N VAL A 817 21.48 -6.42 1.94
CA VAL A 817 21.57 -7.49 2.96
C VAL A 817 22.60 -8.58 2.64
N LYS A 818 23.13 -8.63 1.41
CA LYS A 818 24.21 -9.58 1.04
C LYS A 818 25.49 -9.31 1.82
N ASP A 819 25.82 -8.05 2.01
CA ASP A 819 27.01 -7.63 2.76
C ASP A 819 26.70 -7.46 4.25
N ASN A 820 25.56 -6.83 4.59
CA ASN A 820 25.20 -6.51 5.97
C ASN A 820 23.76 -6.96 6.29
N PRO A 821 23.53 -8.22 6.69
CA PRO A 821 22.18 -8.79 6.79
C PRO A 821 21.34 -8.33 7.98
N PHE A 822 21.89 -7.53 8.90
CA PHE A 822 21.23 -7.09 10.13
C PHE A 822 21.21 -5.57 10.31
N TRP A 823 21.61 -4.81 9.30
CA TRP A 823 21.54 -3.34 9.32
C TRP A 823 20.17 -2.86 8.85
N LYS A 824 19.73 -1.68 9.32
CA LYS A 824 18.38 -1.15 9.05
C LYS A 824 18.11 -0.90 7.55
N HIS A 825 19.12 -0.45 6.80
CA HIS A 825 19.07 -0.20 5.35
C HIS A 825 17.94 0.76 4.93
N HIS A 826 17.84 1.93 5.56
CA HIS A 826 16.84 2.96 5.19
C HIS A 826 16.95 3.40 3.72
N ALA A 827 18.11 3.19 3.08
CA ALA A 827 18.31 3.38 1.65
C ALA A 827 17.30 2.59 0.77
N ALA A 828 16.77 1.47 1.27
CA ALA A 828 15.77 0.65 0.58
C ALA A 828 14.32 0.96 0.97
N ARG A 829 14.07 2.02 1.77
CA ARG A 829 12.72 2.43 2.21
C ARG A 829 11.85 2.88 1.03
N TYR A 830 12.36 3.81 0.22
CA TYR A 830 11.59 4.43 -0.87
C TYR A 830 11.73 3.69 -2.20
N ASN A 831 11.05 4.18 -3.25
CA ASN A 831 11.10 3.56 -4.58
C ASN A 831 12.48 3.72 -5.26
N ALA A 832 12.62 3.25 -6.51
CA ALA A 832 13.86 3.25 -7.27
C ALA A 832 14.63 4.58 -7.34
N VAL A 833 13.93 5.72 -7.23
CA VAL A 833 14.50 7.07 -7.28
C VAL A 833 14.45 7.79 -5.92
N GLY A 834 14.28 7.05 -4.82
CA GLY A 834 14.31 7.62 -3.47
C GLY A 834 13.09 8.48 -3.12
N LEU A 835 11.95 8.24 -3.79
CA LEU A 835 10.73 9.02 -3.62
C LEU A 835 9.69 8.29 -2.76
N GLU A 836 9.10 9.03 -1.82
CA GLU A 836 7.84 8.65 -1.16
C GLU A 836 6.67 8.77 -2.14
N TYR A 837 6.32 7.64 -2.76
CA TYR A 837 5.33 7.59 -3.85
C TYR A 837 3.89 7.79 -3.36
N THR A 838 3.64 7.69 -2.05
CA THR A 838 2.32 7.93 -1.44
C THR A 838 1.85 9.37 -1.70
N ASN A 839 2.77 10.33 -1.76
CA ASN A 839 2.49 11.73 -2.06
C ASN A 839 1.95 11.96 -3.49
N HIS A 840 2.15 10.99 -4.38
CA HIS A 840 1.69 11.02 -5.77
C HIS A 840 0.37 10.24 -5.99
N ARG A 841 -0.20 9.62 -4.94
CA ARG A 841 -1.51 8.94 -5.05
C ARG A 841 -2.58 9.91 -5.57
N PHE A 842 -3.44 9.40 -6.45
CA PHE A 842 -4.51 10.17 -7.12
C PHE A 842 -4.03 11.34 -8.00
N GLN A 843 -2.76 11.38 -8.38
CA GLN A 843 -2.20 12.37 -9.32
C GLN A 843 -1.63 11.65 -10.56
N PRO A 844 -1.57 12.31 -11.73
CA PRO A 844 -0.79 11.80 -12.86
C PRO A 844 0.66 11.59 -12.43
N SER A 845 1.19 10.39 -12.64
CA SER A 845 2.49 9.99 -12.10
C SER A 845 3.13 8.95 -13.02
N VAL A 846 4.45 9.02 -13.18
CA VAL A 846 5.24 7.98 -13.86
C VAL A 846 5.52 6.77 -12.95
N PHE A 847 5.37 6.93 -11.63
CA PHE A 847 5.59 5.89 -10.62
C PHE A 847 4.36 4.99 -10.51
N GLY A 848 4.45 3.73 -10.97
CA GLY A 848 3.28 2.84 -10.93
C GLY A 848 2.87 2.44 -9.52
N GLU A 849 3.82 2.42 -8.57
CA GLU A 849 3.58 2.20 -7.13
C GLU A 849 2.49 3.16 -6.60
N SER A 850 2.57 4.44 -6.99
CA SER A 850 1.59 5.47 -6.59
C SER A 850 0.18 5.28 -7.16
N ARG A 851 0.04 4.48 -8.23
CA ARG A 851 -1.23 4.26 -8.94
C ARG A 851 -1.97 3.01 -8.46
N VAL A 852 -1.32 2.11 -7.72
CA VAL A 852 -1.90 0.84 -7.25
C VAL A 852 -3.09 1.08 -6.31
N VAL A 853 -2.89 1.81 -5.21
CA VAL A 853 -3.96 2.09 -4.24
C VAL A 853 -5.16 2.81 -4.88
N PRO A 854 -4.99 3.88 -5.70
CA PRO A 854 -6.09 4.47 -6.45
C PRO A 854 -6.86 3.49 -7.34
N GLN A 855 -6.17 2.62 -8.09
CA GLN A 855 -6.84 1.63 -8.95
C GLN A 855 -7.65 0.62 -8.13
N LEU A 856 -7.07 0.10 -7.04
CA LEU A 856 -7.78 -0.81 -6.13
C LEU A 856 -8.92 -0.12 -5.40
N PHE A 857 -8.78 1.16 -5.05
CA PHE A 857 -9.85 1.96 -4.49
C PHE A 857 -11.05 2.03 -5.45
N TYR A 858 -10.86 2.38 -6.73
CA TYR A 858 -11.98 2.44 -7.67
C TYR A 858 -12.56 1.07 -8.01
N ARG A 859 -11.76 0.00 -7.97
CA ARG A 859 -12.24 -1.38 -8.22
C ARG A 859 -13.04 -1.94 -7.05
N TRP A 860 -12.63 -1.68 -5.81
CA TRP A 860 -13.18 -2.35 -4.61
C TRP A 860 -13.92 -1.43 -3.65
N LEU A 861 -13.63 -0.14 -3.68
CA LEU A 861 -14.24 0.87 -2.81
C LEU A 861 -14.18 0.44 -1.32
N PRO A 862 -12.96 0.22 -0.78
CA PRO A 862 -12.76 -0.38 0.55
C PRO A 862 -13.36 0.46 1.67
N ASP A 863 -13.80 -0.24 2.73
CA ASP A 863 -14.33 0.37 3.96
C ASP A 863 -13.22 0.58 5.00
N VAL A 864 -12.18 -0.26 4.98
CA VAL A 864 -11.04 -0.20 5.89
C VAL A 864 -9.76 -0.34 5.06
N ILE A 865 -8.78 0.53 5.30
CA ILE A 865 -7.42 0.37 4.82
C ILE A 865 -6.47 0.17 6.00
N ILE A 866 -5.54 -0.76 5.85
CA ILE A 866 -4.44 -1.03 6.76
C ILE A 866 -3.14 -0.96 5.96
N ASP A 867 -2.20 -0.13 6.39
CA ASP A 867 -0.84 -0.05 5.85
C ASP A 867 0.14 -0.61 6.89
N ASP A 868 0.66 -1.81 6.65
CA ASP A 868 1.55 -2.48 7.59
C ASP A 868 3.00 -2.02 7.37
N HIS A 869 3.53 -1.34 8.39
CA HIS A 869 4.85 -0.72 8.44
C HIS A 869 5.74 -1.26 9.56
N GLY A 870 6.93 -0.69 9.64
CA GLY A 870 7.95 -0.99 10.62
C GLY A 870 8.74 0.23 11.09
N ILE A 871 9.43 0.01 12.20
CA ILE A 871 10.33 0.96 12.87
C ILE A 871 11.68 0.30 13.11
N PRO A 872 12.72 1.09 13.46
CA PRO A 872 14.03 0.58 13.80
C PRO A 872 13.98 -0.61 14.74
N SER A 873 14.68 -1.69 14.38
CA SER A 873 14.78 -2.91 15.17
C SER A 873 15.77 -2.78 16.34
N HIS A 874 16.69 -1.83 16.24
CA HIS A 874 17.73 -1.53 17.19
C HIS A 874 18.14 -0.05 17.06
N GLU A 875 19.15 0.37 17.83
CA GLU A 875 19.64 1.75 17.86
C GLU A 875 19.87 2.35 16.45
N TRP A 876 19.33 3.54 16.23
CA TRP A 876 19.52 4.34 15.03
C TRP A 876 20.36 5.58 15.33
N THR A 877 21.65 5.51 14.99
CA THR A 877 22.61 6.56 15.29
C THR A 877 23.11 7.24 14.02
N GLN A 878 23.29 8.56 14.13
CA GLN A 878 23.90 9.41 13.12
C GLN A 878 24.94 10.33 13.79
N PRO A 879 26.19 9.87 13.97
CA PRO A 879 27.25 10.63 14.63
C PRO A 879 27.47 12.01 14.03
N PHE A 880 27.27 12.17 12.72
CA PHE A 880 27.42 13.47 12.04
C PHE A 880 26.13 14.31 12.02
N ALA A 881 25.05 13.82 12.65
CA ALA A 881 23.77 14.49 12.79
C ALA A 881 23.28 14.57 14.27
N GLY A 882 24.21 14.76 15.21
CA GLY A 882 23.86 14.96 16.63
C GLY A 882 23.67 13.68 17.44
N TYR A 883 24.07 12.52 16.90
CA TYR A 883 23.90 11.21 17.56
C TYR A 883 22.43 10.90 17.91
N ASN A 884 21.52 11.27 17.02
CA ASN A 884 20.08 11.04 17.16
C ASN A 884 19.50 10.57 15.81
N SER A 885 18.21 10.24 15.74
CA SER A 885 17.52 10.07 14.46
C SER A 885 17.54 11.39 13.65
N PRO A 886 17.37 11.35 12.31
CA PRO A 886 17.54 12.50 11.45
C PRO A 886 16.71 13.73 11.88
N PRO A 887 17.29 14.95 11.84
CA PRO A 887 16.60 16.20 12.21
C PRO A 887 15.31 16.49 11.42
N ARG A 888 15.14 15.85 10.26
CA ARG A 888 13.90 15.92 9.49
C ARG A 888 12.68 15.29 10.18
N PHE A 889 12.87 14.48 11.22
CA PHE A 889 11.77 13.92 12.00
C PHE A 889 11.47 14.81 13.22
N PRO A 890 10.19 15.10 13.50
CA PRO A 890 9.81 15.95 14.63
C PRO A 890 9.94 15.26 16.00
N VAL A 891 10.20 13.96 16.02
CA VAL A 891 10.34 13.10 17.21
C VAL A 891 11.52 12.16 17.00
N SER A 892 12.08 11.62 18.09
CA SER A 892 13.22 10.71 18.00
C SER A 892 12.81 9.24 17.84
N TYR A 893 13.42 8.61 16.84
CA TYR A 893 13.42 7.16 16.61
C TYR A 893 14.80 6.55 16.89
N TRP A 894 15.64 7.21 17.71
CA TRP A 894 16.99 6.77 18.05
C TRP A 894 17.03 5.34 18.62
N MET A 895 15.96 4.88 19.27
CA MET A 895 15.81 3.48 19.66
C MET A 895 14.40 2.96 19.39
N PRO A 896 14.21 1.63 19.36
CA PRO A 896 12.88 1.05 19.18
C PRO A 896 11.93 1.47 20.30
N ILE A 897 10.83 2.15 19.95
CA ILE A 897 9.85 2.64 20.94
C ILE A 897 9.05 1.52 21.61
N SER A 898 8.77 0.47 20.85
CA SER A 898 8.01 -0.71 21.27
C SER A 898 8.32 -1.86 20.30
N LEU A 899 7.95 -3.09 20.65
CA LEU A 899 7.97 -4.19 19.68
C LEU A 899 6.93 -3.95 18.58
N PHE A 900 5.77 -3.42 18.97
CA PHE A 900 4.66 -3.16 18.07
C PHE A 900 3.72 -2.07 18.61
N TYR A 901 3.28 -1.17 17.74
CA TYR A 901 2.22 -0.20 18.03
C TYR A 901 1.30 0.05 16.83
N GLY A 902 0.11 0.56 17.14
CA GLY A 902 -0.86 0.96 16.11
C GLY A 902 -0.94 2.47 15.94
N ILE A 903 -1.34 2.91 14.77
CA ILE A 903 -1.69 4.29 14.47
C ILE A 903 -3.06 4.30 13.78
N GLY A 904 -3.94 5.20 14.20
CA GLY A 904 -5.21 5.43 13.52
C GLY A 904 -5.39 6.90 13.18
N ARG A 905 -5.83 7.18 11.95
CA ARG A 905 -6.26 8.52 11.56
C ARG A 905 -7.59 8.85 12.23
N GLU A 906 -7.60 9.87 13.08
CA GLU A 906 -8.76 10.26 13.87
C GLU A 906 -9.42 11.51 13.27
N MET A 907 -10.67 11.33 12.83
CA MET A 907 -11.54 12.44 12.42
C MET A 907 -12.11 13.15 13.65
N GLU A 908 -12.51 14.41 13.48
CA GLU A 908 -13.11 15.19 14.58
C GLU A 908 -14.34 14.48 15.17
N ARG A 909 -14.29 14.13 16.46
CA ARG A 909 -15.23 13.19 17.08
C ARG A 909 -16.67 13.69 17.10
N SER A 910 -16.88 15.01 17.22
CA SER A 910 -18.22 15.61 17.21
C SER A 910 -18.90 15.46 15.85
N ASP A 911 -18.12 15.58 14.78
CA ASP A 911 -18.61 15.63 13.41
C ASP A 911 -18.66 14.22 12.79
N TYR A 912 -17.79 13.33 13.26
CA TYR A 912 -17.60 11.97 12.75
C TYR A 912 -17.70 10.89 13.84
N PRO A 913 -18.81 10.82 14.61
CA PRO A 913 -18.94 9.92 15.76
C PRO A 913 -18.84 8.44 15.38
N HIS A 914 -19.26 8.05 14.17
CA HIS A 914 -19.14 6.67 13.70
C HIS A 914 -17.69 6.23 13.49
N HIS A 915 -16.83 7.11 12.96
CA HIS A 915 -15.41 6.82 12.80
C HIS A 915 -14.70 6.71 14.16
N ALA A 916 -15.04 7.61 15.09
CA ALA A 916 -14.49 7.61 16.43
C ALA A 916 -14.79 6.30 17.18
N VAL A 917 -16.05 5.84 17.14
CA VAL A 917 -16.46 4.57 17.77
C VAL A 917 -15.77 3.37 17.10
N ALA A 918 -15.64 3.38 15.78
CA ALA A 918 -14.93 2.34 15.05
C ALA A 918 -13.46 2.25 15.49
N LEU A 919 -12.78 3.40 15.56
CA LEU A 919 -11.37 3.47 15.96
C LEU A 919 -11.17 3.04 17.41
N ASP A 920 -12.03 3.49 18.34
CA ASP A 920 -12.03 3.07 19.74
C ASP A 920 -12.23 1.55 19.88
N THR A 921 -13.07 0.96 19.02
CA THR A 921 -13.33 -0.48 18.99
C THR A 921 -12.12 -1.27 18.50
N ILE A 922 -11.45 -0.80 17.43
CA ILE A 922 -10.25 -1.45 16.90
C ILE A 922 -9.09 -1.37 17.90
N GLN A 923 -8.83 -0.21 18.50
CA GLN A 923 -7.77 -0.06 19.51
C GLN A 923 -7.95 -1.09 20.64
N LYS A 924 -9.16 -1.19 21.19
CA LYS A 924 -9.48 -2.16 22.25
C LYS A 924 -9.31 -3.61 21.80
N ALA A 925 -9.77 -3.94 20.59
CA ALA A 925 -9.66 -5.30 20.06
C ALA A 925 -8.20 -5.70 19.78
N ALA A 926 -7.37 -4.77 19.28
CA ALA A 926 -5.95 -4.99 19.06
C ALA A 926 -5.20 -5.20 20.38
N GLU A 927 -5.47 -4.36 21.37
CA GLU A 927 -4.92 -4.48 22.72
C GLU A 927 -5.30 -5.82 23.38
N GLU A 928 -6.58 -6.20 23.33
CA GLU A 928 -7.05 -7.50 23.82
C GLU A 928 -6.36 -8.66 23.06
N GLY A 929 -6.21 -8.54 21.74
CA GLY A 929 -5.48 -9.50 20.92
C GLY A 929 -4.04 -9.69 21.41
N MET A 930 -3.32 -8.60 21.67
CA MET A 930 -1.94 -8.64 22.18
C MET A 930 -1.86 -9.24 23.59
N ARG A 931 -2.81 -8.92 24.48
CA ARG A 931 -2.88 -9.53 25.84
C ARG A 931 -3.03 -11.05 25.81
N HIS A 932 -3.71 -11.60 24.81
CA HIS A 932 -3.84 -13.04 24.62
C HIS A 932 -2.55 -13.73 24.14
N HIS A 933 -1.48 -12.95 23.89
CA HIS A 933 -0.14 -13.44 23.58
C HIS A 933 0.86 -12.98 24.67
N PRO A 934 0.88 -13.60 25.88
CA PRO A 934 1.65 -13.10 27.03
C PRO A 934 3.14 -12.88 26.76
N ARG A 935 3.75 -13.71 25.90
CA ARG A 935 5.15 -13.56 25.50
C ARG A 935 5.39 -12.26 24.74
N LEU A 936 4.58 -11.97 23.73
CA LEU A 936 4.69 -10.75 22.91
C LEU A 936 4.31 -9.51 23.73
N TRP A 937 3.25 -9.61 24.53
CA TRP A 937 2.83 -8.56 25.46
C TRP A 937 3.96 -8.14 26.41
N ASN A 938 4.60 -9.11 27.08
CA ASN A 938 5.70 -8.83 28.00
C ASN A 938 6.95 -8.31 27.29
N LYS A 939 7.25 -8.81 26.07
CA LYS A 939 8.36 -8.29 25.26
C LYS A 939 8.10 -6.84 24.84
N ASN A 940 6.88 -6.51 24.41
CA ASN A 940 6.49 -5.15 24.05
C ASN A 940 6.65 -4.18 25.23
N LYS A 941 6.21 -4.59 26.43
CA LYS A 941 6.40 -3.79 27.65
C LYS A 941 7.86 -3.49 27.96
N ARG A 942 8.76 -4.45 27.78
CA ARG A 942 10.20 -4.24 27.99
C ARG A 942 10.80 -3.20 27.04
N PHE A 943 10.34 -3.15 25.79
CA PHE A 943 10.77 -2.11 24.85
C PHE A 943 10.29 -0.73 25.33
N ILE A 944 9.02 -0.61 25.73
CA ILE A 944 8.45 0.66 26.24
C ILE A 944 9.18 1.12 27.51
N GLU A 945 9.45 0.21 28.45
CA GLU A 945 10.20 0.52 29.68
C GLU A 945 11.63 1.03 29.37
N ARG A 946 12.28 0.46 28.36
CA ARG A 946 13.60 0.88 27.89
C ARG A 946 13.56 2.26 27.25
N TYR A 947 12.59 2.50 26.37
CA TYR A 947 12.34 3.80 25.75
C TYR A 947 12.09 4.89 26.79
N ILE A 948 11.32 4.57 27.85
CA ILE A 948 11.08 5.48 28.96
C ILE A 948 12.40 5.82 29.68
N ARG A 949 13.19 4.80 30.00
CA ARG A 949 14.38 4.92 30.82
C ARG A 949 15.50 5.72 30.17
N TYR A 950 15.72 5.53 28.87
CA TYR A 950 16.81 6.18 28.13
C TYR A 950 16.39 7.45 27.40
N GLY A 951 15.12 7.60 27.01
CA GLY A 951 14.62 8.75 26.25
C GLY A 951 13.59 9.59 27.03
N HIS A 952 12.38 9.07 27.23
CA HIS A 952 11.23 9.85 27.73
C HIS A 952 11.48 10.54 29.08
N ASN A 953 12.17 9.87 30.02
CA ASN A 953 12.47 10.43 31.34
C ASN A 953 13.37 11.68 31.28
N TRP A 954 14.12 11.86 30.19
CA TRP A 954 15.09 12.94 30.03
C TRP A 954 14.54 14.04 29.13
N GLU A 955 13.94 13.67 27.99
CA GLU A 955 13.45 14.61 26.97
C GLU A 955 12.05 14.20 26.47
N PRO A 956 10.98 14.32 27.28
CA PRO A 956 9.66 13.79 26.96
C PRO A 956 9.00 14.42 25.73
N ALA A 957 9.41 15.62 25.34
CA ALA A 957 8.94 16.30 24.12
C ALA A 957 9.53 15.67 22.84
N ILE A 958 10.77 15.17 22.91
CA ILE A 958 11.46 14.52 21.80
C ILE A 958 11.11 13.03 21.73
N PHE A 959 10.83 12.41 22.88
CA PHE A 959 10.43 11.01 23.01
C PHE A 959 8.97 10.87 23.51
N PRO A 960 7.95 11.25 22.72
CA PRO A 960 6.58 11.32 23.20
C PRO A 960 5.91 9.95 23.35
N LEU A 961 5.12 9.80 24.41
CA LEU A 961 4.29 8.62 24.65
C LEU A 961 2.81 9.00 24.74
N PRO A 962 1.89 8.15 24.23
CA PRO A 962 0.46 8.30 24.47
C PRO A 962 0.11 8.11 25.94
N THR A 963 -1.10 8.52 26.33
CA THR A 963 -1.57 8.42 27.73
C THR A 963 -1.64 6.98 28.22
N ASP A 964 -2.00 6.04 27.35
CA ASP A 964 -1.96 4.61 27.65
C ASP A 964 -0.60 4.03 27.23
N GLN A 965 0.14 3.50 28.20
CA GLN A 965 1.48 2.97 28.02
C GLN A 965 1.53 1.43 28.08
N ASP A 966 0.39 0.76 28.30
CA ASP A 966 0.32 -0.71 28.27
C ASP A 966 0.36 -1.25 26.84
N PHE A 967 -0.30 -0.54 25.92
CA PHE A 967 -0.27 -0.79 24.48
C PHE A 967 -0.29 0.54 23.73
N LEU A 968 0.81 0.87 23.06
CA LEU A 968 0.91 2.15 22.36
C LEU A 968 -0.03 2.16 21.15
N PHE A 969 -0.91 3.15 21.10
CA PHE A 969 -1.79 3.41 19.97
C PHE A 969 -1.88 4.91 19.73
N TYR A 970 -1.29 5.39 18.63
CA TYR A 970 -1.28 6.80 18.28
C TYR A 970 -2.51 7.19 17.48
N ARG A 971 -3.02 8.39 17.73
CA ARG A 971 -4.17 8.96 17.01
C ARG A 971 -3.71 10.19 16.27
N TRP A 972 -3.77 10.16 14.94
CA TRP A 972 -3.36 11.25 14.09
C TRP A 972 -4.56 12.10 13.68
N PRO A 973 -4.66 13.35 14.17
CA PRO A 973 -5.76 14.24 13.81
C PRO A 973 -5.84 14.40 12.29
N THR A 974 -7.01 14.12 11.72
CA THR A 974 -7.23 14.08 10.28
C THR A 974 -8.45 14.90 9.91
N LYS A 975 -8.33 15.69 8.83
CA LYS A 975 -9.40 16.52 8.29
C LYS A 975 -9.82 16.05 6.89
N PRO A 976 -11.09 16.23 6.50
CA PRO A 976 -11.50 16.02 5.12
C PRO A 976 -10.69 16.89 4.15
N ASN A 977 -10.10 16.28 3.13
CA ASN A 977 -9.45 16.97 2.04
C ASN A 977 -9.49 16.12 0.76
N ARG A 978 -10.24 16.57 -0.25
CA ARG A 978 -10.41 15.87 -1.54
C ARG A 978 -9.12 15.73 -2.35
N THR A 979 -8.04 16.43 -2.01
CA THR A 979 -6.73 16.26 -2.67
C THR A 979 -5.79 15.33 -1.91
N SER A 980 -6.15 14.92 -0.69
CA SER A 980 -5.29 14.12 0.19
C SER A 980 -4.91 12.76 -0.42
N PRO A 981 -3.70 12.25 -0.18
CA PRO A 981 -3.34 10.88 -0.54
C PRO A 981 -3.95 9.83 0.40
N SER A 982 -4.34 10.21 1.63
CA SER A 982 -5.04 9.32 2.58
C SER A 982 -6.48 9.09 2.15
N LEU A 983 -6.91 7.82 2.16
CA LEU A 983 -8.26 7.45 1.73
C LEU A 983 -9.34 7.98 2.69
N LEU A 984 -9.13 7.91 4.00
CA LEU A 984 -10.08 8.45 4.98
C LEU A 984 -10.22 9.98 4.86
N SER A 985 -9.10 10.68 4.71
CA SER A 985 -9.12 12.13 4.51
C SER A 985 -9.80 12.53 3.20
N ARG A 986 -9.56 11.76 2.12
CA ARG A 986 -10.13 12.04 0.80
C ARG A 986 -11.60 11.65 0.67
N PHE A 987 -12.01 10.55 1.27
CA PHE A 987 -13.35 9.95 1.15
C PHE A 987 -13.96 9.56 2.51
N PRO A 988 -14.12 10.50 3.46
CA PRO A 988 -14.63 10.19 4.81
C PRO A 988 -16.08 9.71 4.80
N GLU A 989 -16.87 10.05 3.79
CA GLU A 989 -18.23 9.52 3.61
C GLU A 989 -18.27 8.01 3.30
N TRP A 990 -17.11 7.45 2.97
CA TRP A 990 -16.99 6.11 2.42
C TRP A 990 -16.09 5.21 3.26
N VAL A 991 -14.85 5.65 3.49
CA VAL A 991 -13.82 4.91 4.20
C VAL A 991 -14.03 5.09 5.69
N THR A 992 -14.23 3.99 6.41
CA THR A 992 -14.52 4.00 7.85
C THR A 992 -13.24 4.17 8.67
N LEU A 993 -12.17 3.45 8.29
CA LEU A 993 -10.91 3.41 9.02
C LEU A 993 -9.70 3.45 8.06
N ASP A 994 -8.67 4.17 8.47
CA ASP A 994 -7.35 4.27 7.84
C ASP A 994 -6.33 4.08 8.96
N LEU A 995 -5.72 2.89 8.96
CA LEU A 995 -4.90 2.33 10.04
C LEU A 995 -3.49 2.07 9.53
N ILE A 996 -2.51 2.28 10.41
CA ILE A 996 -1.12 1.91 10.17
C ILE A 996 -0.66 1.06 11.36
N THR A 997 0.19 0.07 11.11
CA THR A 997 0.86 -0.69 12.17
C THR A 997 2.36 -0.53 12.06
N GLU A 998 3.06 -0.54 13.18
CA GLU A 998 4.51 -0.33 13.23
C GLU A 998 5.14 -1.43 14.08
N ALA A 999 5.96 -2.29 13.47
CA ALA A 999 6.71 -3.35 14.16
C ALA A 999 8.22 -3.04 14.18
N ALA A 1000 8.94 -3.46 15.23
CA ALA A 1000 10.41 -3.31 15.30
C ALA A 1000 11.15 -4.30 14.39
N ASP A 1001 10.99 -4.14 13.08
CA ASP A 1001 11.30 -5.15 12.08
C ASP A 1001 12.26 -4.68 10.97
N GLU A 1002 12.80 -3.47 11.04
CA GLU A 1002 13.78 -2.99 10.06
C GLU A 1002 14.96 -3.97 9.96
N THR A 1003 14.95 -4.75 8.87
CA THR A 1003 15.87 -5.84 8.54
C THR A 1003 16.14 -6.83 9.68
N VAL A 1004 15.07 -7.41 10.26
CA VAL A 1004 15.19 -8.50 11.25
C VAL A 1004 15.10 -9.89 10.61
N ALA A 1005 15.66 -10.90 11.28
CA ALA A 1005 15.58 -12.30 10.85
C ALA A 1005 15.25 -13.25 12.02
N GLY A 1006 14.95 -14.52 11.70
CA GLY A 1006 14.79 -15.58 12.69
C GLY A 1006 13.66 -15.32 13.70
N GLY A 1007 14.00 -15.41 15.00
CA GLY A 1007 13.02 -15.26 16.09
C GLY A 1007 12.41 -13.86 16.19
N ALA A 1008 13.18 -12.80 15.92
CA ALA A 1008 12.68 -11.43 15.91
C ALA A 1008 11.69 -11.20 14.77
N LEU A 1009 12.03 -11.64 13.56
CA LEU A 1009 11.11 -11.61 12.42
C LEU A 1009 9.80 -12.36 12.73
N ARG A 1010 9.88 -13.52 13.38
CA ARG A 1010 8.69 -14.27 13.78
C ARG A 1010 7.80 -13.50 14.76
N ASP A 1011 8.40 -12.77 15.69
CA ASP A 1011 7.67 -11.95 16.66
C ASP A 1011 6.91 -10.82 15.94
N CYS A 1012 7.58 -10.10 15.04
CA CYS A 1012 6.99 -9.01 14.27
C CYS A 1012 5.88 -9.50 13.31
N ILE A 1013 6.10 -10.64 12.64
CA ILE A 1013 5.04 -11.31 11.84
C ILE A 1013 3.80 -11.58 12.69
N GLU A 1014 3.99 -12.11 13.90
CA GLU A 1014 2.87 -12.42 14.77
C GLU A 1014 2.14 -11.16 15.28
N THR A 1015 2.83 -10.04 15.52
CA THR A 1015 2.17 -8.80 15.95
C THR A 1015 1.29 -8.19 14.86
N HIS A 1016 1.75 -8.13 13.60
CA HIS A 1016 0.90 -7.75 12.46
C HIS A 1016 -0.34 -8.65 12.36
N LYS A 1017 -0.13 -9.97 12.46
CA LYS A 1017 -1.23 -10.95 12.41
C LYS A 1017 -2.26 -10.75 13.52
N VAL A 1018 -1.81 -10.45 14.74
CA VAL A 1018 -2.70 -10.19 15.87
C VAL A 1018 -3.56 -8.96 15.60
N PHE A 1019 -2.96 -7.85 15.15
CA PHE A 1019 -3.67 -6.61 14.85
C PHE A 1019 -4.65 -6.80 13.69
N ASN A 1020 -4.19 -7.31 12.55
CA ASN A 1020 -5.00 -7.48 11.35
C ASN A 1020 -6.16 -8.45 11.58
N ARG A 1021 -5.93 -9.54 12.32
CA ARG A 1021 -7.01 -10.46 12.71
C ARG A 1021 -8.04 -9.79 13.61
N ALA A 1022 -7.63 -8.89 14.51
CA ALA A 1022 -8.55 -8.13 15.36
C ALA A 1022 -9.44 -7.19 14.51
N VAL A 1023 -8.87 -6.50 13.53
CA VAL A 1023 -9.62 -5.67 12.57
C VAL A 1023 -10.60 -6.53 11.76
N MET A 1024 -10.13 -7.63 11.17
CA MET A 1024 -10.97 -8.56 10.39
C MET A 1024 -12.12 -9.11 11.23
N LYS A 1025 -11.89 -9.48 12.50
CA LYS A 1025 -12.93 -9.95 13.42
C LYS A 1025 -14.00 -8.89 13.67
N CYS A 1026 -13.60 -7.63 13.88
CA CYS A 1026 -14.53 -6.52 14.10
C CYS A 1026 -15.37 -6.24 12.85
N VAL A 1027 -14.74 -6.22 11.67
CA VAL A 1027 -15.43 -6.06 10.38
C VAL A 1027 -16.39 -7.23 10.14
N ALA A 1028 -15.97 -8.48 10.40
CA ALA A 1028 -16.78 -9.69 10.24
C ALA A 1028 -18.05 -9.68 11.12
N SER A 1029 -17.94 -9.11 12.32
CA SER A 1029 -19.02 -9.01 13.32
C SER A 1029 -19.96 -7.82 13.10
N SER A 1030 -19.60 -6.87 12.23
CA SER A 1030 -20.39 -5.66 12.00
C SER A 1030 -21.68 -5.96 11.21
N PRO A 1031 -22.80 -5.27 11.52
CA PRO A 1031 -24.06 -5.46 10.81
C PRO A 1031 -23.97 -4.94 9.37
N ARG A 1032 -24.66 -5.64 8.46
CA ARG A 1032 -24.72 -5.28 7.04
C ARG A 1032 -26.14 -5.44 6.54
N ARG A 1033 -26.67 -4.37 5.96
CA ARG A 1033 -27.97 -4.39 5.32
C ARG A 1033 -27.84 -3.68 3.99
N VAL A 1034 -28.13 -4.40 2.92
CA VAL A 1034 -28.32 -3.83 1.59
C VAL A 1034 -29.78 -3.44 1.46
N SER A 1035 -30.04 -2.18 1.16
CA SER A 1035 -31.36 -1.66 0.84
C SER A 1035 -31.56 -1.63 -0.67
N ARG A 1036 -32.77 -1.98 -1.11
CA ARG A 1036 -33.23 -1.80 -2.49
C ARG A 1036 -34.15 -0.60 -2.57
N GLN A 1037 -33.95 0.26 -3.55
CA GLN A 1037 -34.79 1.41 -3.84
C GLN A 1037 -35.36 1.27 -5.26
N TYR A 1038 -36.67 1.40 -5.37
CA TYR A 1038 -37.42 1.37 -6.62
C TYR A 1038 -37.96 2.77 -6.91
N GLY A 1039 -37.38 3.45 -7.89
CA GLY A 1039 -37.90 4.72 -8.39
C GLY A 1039 -38.80 4.53 -9.60
N GLN A 1040 -39.37 5.62 -10.11
CA GLN A 1040 -40.24 5.60 -11.30
C GLN A 1040 -39.56 5.04 -12.56
N ALA A 1041 -38.23 5.07 -12.65
CA ALA A 1041 -37.49 4.62 -13.83
C ALA A 1041 -36.11 4.04 -13.49
N HIS A 1042 -35.87 3.63 -12.25
CA HIS A 1042 -34.58 3.06 -11.85
C HIS A 1042 -34.71 2.12 -10.66
N ILE A 1043 -33.81 1.13 -10.62
CA ILE A 1043 -33.56 0.29 -9.45
C ILE A 1043 -32.16 0.57 -8.95
N ARG A 1044 -32.01 0.71 -7.63
CA ARG A 1044 -30.74 1.02 -6.97
C ARG A 1044 -30.56 0.16 -5.73
N LEU A 1045 -29.35 -0.37 -5.57
CA LEU A 1045 -28.90 -1.11 -4.40
C LEU A 1045 -27.90 -0.24 -3.64
N SER A 1046 -28.03 -0.17 -2.32
CA SER A 1046 -27.11 0.59 -1.47
C SER A 1046 -26.91 -0.06 -0.11
N ARG A 1047 -25.77 0.24 0.54
CA ARG A 1047 -25.44 -0.15 1.91
C ARG A 1047 -25.10 1.11 2.71
N MET A 1048 -25.32 1.08 4.02
CA MET A 1048 -24.86 2.13 4.93
C MET A 1048 -23.32 2.24 4.89
N ARG A 1049 -22.82 3.44 4.57
CA ARG A 1049 -21.42 3.85 4.66
C ARG A 1049 -21.34 5.26 5.29
N PRO A 1050 -20.32 5.58 6.11
CA PRO A 1050 -19.31 4.68 6.66
C PRO A 1050 -19.92 3.57 7.51
N MET A 1051 -19.18 2.47 7.69
CA MET A 1051 -19.66 1.31 8.43
C MET A 1051 -19.82 1.60 9.92
N ARG A 1052 -20.76 0.88 10.55
CA ARG A 1052 -20.87 0.83 12.01
C ARG A 1052 -20.06 -0.34 12.56
N ILE A 1053 -18.87 -0.04 13.08
CA ILE A 1053 -18.02 -0.97 13.81
C ILE A 1053 -18.10 -0.61 15.30
N GLY A 1054 -18.69 -1.49 16.12
CA GLY A 1054 -18.96 -1.22 17.54
C GLY A 1054 -20.20 -0.35 17.78
N GLY A 1055 -20.53 -0.12 19.07
CA GLY A 1055 -21.75 0.57 19.53
C GLY A 1055 -22.94 -0.38 19.74
N GLY A 1056 -23.75 -0.14 20.79
CA GLY A 1056 -24.91 -1.00 21.12
C GLY A 1056 -25.99 -1.02 20.03
N ASN A 1057 -26.78 -2.09 20.00
CA ASN A 1057 -27.94 -2.27 19.11
C ASN A 1057 -29.03 -1.22 19.41
N HIS A 1058 -28.86 0.03 18.97
CA HIS A 1058 -29.99 0.93 18.83
C HIS A 1058 -30.75 0.51 17.58
N GLU A 1059 -31.95 -0.05 17.80
CA GLU A 1059 -32.91 -0.41 16.77
C GLU A 1059 -33.06 0.71 15.73
N ASP A 1060 -33.10 0.31 14.46
CA ASP A 1060 -33.34 1.15 13.29
C ASP A 1060 -34.66 1.92 13.43
N HIS A 1061 -34.61 3.16 13.91
CA HIS A 1061 -35.65 4.15 13.64
C HIS A 1061 -35.29 4.96 12.39
N PHE A 1062 -35.15 4.27 11.24
CA PHE A 1062 -35.41 4.91 9.95
C PHE A 1062 -36.82 4.54 9.53
N SER A 1063 -37.73 5.50 9.71
CA SER A 1063 -39.07 5.44 9.19
C SER A 1063 -39.04 5.22 7.67
N ASN A 1064 -39.73 4.19 7.21
CA ASN A 1064 -40.30 4.14 5.86
C ASN A 1064 -41.15 5.41 5.65
N ARG A 1065 -40.56 6.46 5.10
CA ARG A 1065 -41.21 7.69 4.57
C ARG A 1065 -40.24 8.26 3.54
N VAL A 1066 -40.54 8.42 2.26
CA VAL A 1066 -41.68 8.14 1.36
C VAL A 1066 -41.04 7.85 0.01
#